data_AF-A0A1B3XIW7-F1
#
_entry.id   AF-A0A1B3XIW7-F1
#
_cell.length_a   1.000
_cell.length_b   1.000
_cell.length_c   1.000
_cell.angle_alpha   90.00
_cell.angle_beta   90.00
_cell.angle_gamma   90.00
#
_symmetry.space_group_name_H-M   'P 1'
#
loop_
_entity.id
_entity.type
_entity.pdbx_description
1 polymer ?
#
loop_
_entity_poly.entity_id
_entity_poly.type
_entity_poly.pdbx_seq_one_letter_code
_entity_poly.pdbx_strand_id
1 'polypeptide(L)'
;MKMDERLIEKKYYETMIEDVSKHPILALGEMFLVEQKKERADLTAIRYAQGEVYFQHHDYEAAIFKWENIEGELGSWAKKNIADAYFELEMYSTAEDIYKSVDTAEAVLKTEVLLQLFSLYIVESRNDLASKVVKEAVEFQPDYPNVTEIARAFFEEQKDWNSAVVLASDESIRTQSMSWFDVLKTYIQQGVAQSVAPDYFSTVLGSLYALDQDRFEKMTVVLWKNYKYTDFYFEWLKVINNLIDTIELSQGDVWEELTALYRDAYAGLLEGTHLIKDLSPVVPRLLENWLKIADGELSLFAAASALSWNEIFPDTINALVIQDAESLLAKSPKLGGGLEAGERLFHSIIQWAEENDLKVGNKLKWMVEGLNDTGNFNLLLVGSAGNGKTSFIQSIVGESIAAEDHSSLVSVKDGDDLEILEITDTERKAVLELTDLDETRRQRGTIVDVTLISDYLKNNRLRLLDTPGFNGEKSVESDFQGYLHGSDGLLFVLDARAPFTGSERDLLLEIQKLAPKLPIHFLLNKMDTIYSDQVAVRMEDETWDKVNAYFPHAKVFAFSKLYDSKQQLKDLSAFLQTNYHDGNWMERRSEKILAFIRKTLSYLLEKRAANERKCEHSISWNEQMEVKLNGAVNQLGDLEKEKSENIIRAYRLLKDEVKNQLSSKIPELLRDCSKSLTESSDFSQVHIELNQEMNDRIQALISDKIMPQYYRSLQDWIASSQMEFTQSQQFMDEMSSGFNELYKEERIMLAGDFRVLDDWRRDADRMTSSIRIENVNILLRRTPSQLLLKGAGKLFGAIPQNKANMYNRYKKYLEGEDYQDVAEMITERFLTQFGLFEKSLDRDISLFYRSSFALLQKTIEQTQTEIKDYQAALEHMKENPEVYRDPITLFEVKLRQLEKLEKIEKKRLAQLQRK
;
A
#
# COMPACT_ATOMS: atom_id res chain seq x y z
N MET A 1 -16.21 -65.68 -34.72
CA MET A 1 -16.44 -65.38 -33.30
C MET A 1 -15.47 -66.23 -32.49
N LYS A 2 -14.59 -65.59 -31.71
CA LYS A 2 -13.64 -66.29 -30.83
C LYS A 2 -14.41 -66.93 -29.66
N MET A 3 -13.79 -67.89 -28.97
CA MET A 3 -14.45 -68.58 -27.84
C MET A 3 -14.86 -67.60 -26.74
N ASP A 4 -13.98 -66.65 -26.40
CA ASP A 4 -14.21 -65.68 -25.33
C ASP A 4 -15.41 -64.76 -25.64
N GLU A 5 -15.55 -64.29 -26.89
CA GLU A 5 -16.73 -63.53 -27.34
C GLU A 5 -18.03 -64.31 -27.12
N ARG A 6 -18.01 -65.63 -27.34
CA ARG A 6 -19.18 -66.49 -27.12
C ARG A 6 -19.51 -66.63 -25.65
N LEU A 7 -18.51 -66.70 -24.78
CA LEU A 7 -18.71 -66.78 -23.34
C LEU A 7 -19.21 -65.44 -22.76
N ILE A 8 -18.68 -64.30 -23.24
CA ILE A 8 -19.13 -62.95 -22.86
C ILE A 8 -20.61 -62.75 -23.23
N GLU A 9 -20.98 -63.06 -24.48
CA GLU A 9 -22.34 -62.88 -24.99
C GLU A 9 -23.33 -63.96 -24.54
N LYS A 10 -22.88 -64.92 -23.72
CA LYS A 10 -23.67 -66.10 -23.29
C LYS A 10 -24.26 -66.88 -24.47
N LYS A 11 -23.41 -67.16 -25.46
CA LYS A 11 -23.71 -67.88 -26.72
C LYS A 11 -22.83 -69.11 -26.92
N TYR A 12 -22.21 -69.64 -25.86
CA TYR A 12 -21.46 -70.90 -25.94
C TYR A 12 -22.34 -72.06 -26.43
N TYR A 13 -23.63 -72.07 -26.12
CA TYR A 13 -24.56 -73.09 -26.61
C TYR A 13 -24.61 -73.20 -28.15
N GLU A 14 -24.36 -72.12 -28.90
CA GLU A 14 -24.33 -72.13 -30.36
C GLU A 14 -23.20 -73.02 -30.92
N THR A 15 -22.17 -73.30 -30.10
CA THR A 15 -21.09 -74.21 -30.47
C THR A 15 -21.51 -75.69 -30.43
N MET A 16 -22.59 -76.00 -29.72
CA MET A 16 -23.05 -77.36 -29.45
C MET A 16 -24.25 -77.76 -30.31
N ILE A 17 -24.93 -76.79 -30.94
CA ILE A 17 -26.13 -77.02 -31.73
C ILE A 17 -25.77 -76.98 -33.22
N GLU A 18 -25.76 -78.15 -33.85
CA GLU A 18 -25.50 -78.28 -35.29
C GLU A 18 -26.77 -78.01 -36.15
N ASP A 19 -27.96 -78.27 -35.61
CA ASP A 19 -29.24 -78.09 -36.29
C ASP A 19 -29.97 -76.82 -35.82
N VAL A 20 -29.76 -75.74 -36.57
CA VAL A 20 -30.34 -74.40 -36.29
C VAL A 20 -31.88 -74.39 -36.38
N SER A 21 -32.51 -75.46 -36.91
CA SER A 21 -33.97 -75.57 -36.97
C SER A 21 -34.61 -76.05 -35.67
N LYS A 22 -33.82 -76.64 -34.75
CA LYS A 22 -34.29 -77.07 -33.43
C LYS A 22 -34.12 -75.97 -32.39
N HIS A 23 -35.12 -75.82 -31.52
CA HIS A 23 -35.02 -74.89 -30.39
C HIS A 23 -33.88 -75.30 -29.45
N PRO A 24 -33.02 -74.37 -28.97
CA PRO A 24 -31.86 -74.69 -28.15
C PRO A 24 -32.14 -75.55 -26.91
N ILE A 25 -33.25 -75.28 -26.21
CA ILE A 25 -33.69 -76.09 -25.06
C ILE A 25 -33.90 -77.57 -25.44
N LEU A 26 -34.54 -77.84 -26.59
CA LEU A 26 -34.80 -79.21 -27.03
C LEU A 26 -33.49 -79.90 -27.42
N ALA A 27 -32.65 -79.23 -28.21
CA ALA A 27 -31.37 -79.76 -28.66
C ALA A 27 -30.45 -80.11 -27.47
N LEU A 28 -30.25 -79.17 -26.55
CA LEU A 28 -29.42 -79.39 -25.36
C LEU A 28 -30.05 -80.38 -24.37
N GLY A 29 -31.39 -80.48 -24.31
CA GLY A 29 -32.10 -81.46 -23.49
C GLY A 29 -31.93 -82.90 -23.98
N GLU A 30 -31.99 -83.10 -25.31
CA GLU A 30 -31.69 -84.39 -25.94
C GLU A 30 -30.23 -84.79 -25.66
N MET A 31 -29.28 -83.87 -25.85
CA MET A 31 -27.86 -84.09 -25.56
C MET A 31 -27.62 -84.45 -24.09
N PHE A 32 -28.26 -83.74 -23.16
CA PHE A 32 -28.18 -84.02 -21.72
C PHE A 32 -28.62 -85.45 -21.39
N LEU A 33 -29.75 -85.90 -21.96
CA LEU A 33 -30.31 -87.23 -21.70
C LEU A 33 -29.43 -88.36 -22.27
N VAL A 34 -28.75 -88.09 -23.39
CA VAL A 34 -27.77 -89.02 -23.97
C VAL A 34 -26.52 -89.10 -23.08
N GLU A 35 -25.97 -87.96 -22.68
CA GLU A 35 -24.75 -87.90 -21.88
C GLU A 35 -24.93 -88.52 -20.48
N GLN A 36 -26.07 -88.28 -19.85
CA GLN A 36 -26.39 -88.80 -18.51
C GLN A 36 -26.45 -90.34 -18.45
N LYS A 37 -26.68 -91.02 -19.59
CA LYS A 37 -26.74 -92.50 -19.66
C LYS A 37 -25.36 -93.16 -19.72
N LYS A 38 -24.27 -92.39 -19.83
CA LYS A 38 -22.89 -92.93 -19.84
C LYS A 38 -22.45 -93.29 -18.42
N GLU A 39 -21.58 -94.32 -18.29
CA GLU A 39 -21.03 -94.76 -17.00
C GLU A 39 -20.23 -93.67 -16.27
N ARG A 40 -19.63 -92.75 -17.03
CA ARG A 40 -19.00 -91.51 -16.56
C ARG A 40 -19.57 -90.36 -17.39
N ALA A 41 -20.63 -89.75 -16.90
CA ALA A 41 -21.25 -88.59 -17.56
C ALA A 41 -20.49 -87.32 -17.21
N ASP A 42 -20.07 -86.54 -18.22
CA ASP A 42 -19.60 -85.17 -18.06
C ASP A 42 -20.65 -84.21 -18.61
N LEU A 43 -21.41 -83.61 -17.69
CA LEU A 43 -22.51 -82.70 -18.03
C LEU A 43 -22.09 -81.24 -18.02
N THR A 44 -20.81 -80.94 -17.79
CA THR A 44 -20.29 -79.59 -17.53
C THR A 44 -20.62 -78.63 -18.68
N ALA A 45 -20.20 -78.95 -19.90
CA ALA A 45 -20.46 -78.12 -21.09
C ALA A 45 -21.95 -78.02 -21.43
N ILE A 46 -22.71 -79.12 -21.30
CA ILE A 46 -24.15 -79.15 -21.61
C ILE A 46 -24.93 -78.29 -20.60
N ARG A 47 -24.60 -78.37 -19.30
CA ARG A 47 -25.21 -77.54 -18.25
C ARG A 47 -24.85 -76.07 -18.42
N TYR A 48 -23.59 -75.78 -18.76
CA TYR A 48 -23.14 -74.42 -19.06
C TYR A 48 -24.01 -73.79 -20.16
N ALA A 49 -24.12 -74.48 -21.31
CA ALA A 49 -24.94 -74.06 -22.44
C ALA A 49 -26.44 -73.95 -22.09
N GLN A 50 -26.99 -74.90 -21.32
CA GLN A 50 -28.38 -74.82 -20.86
C GLN A 50 -28.61 -73.56 -20.01
N GLY A 51 -27.69 -73.24 -19.10
CA GLY A 51 -27.79 -72.05 -18.26
C GLY A 51 -27.83 -70.75 -19.06
N GLU A 52 -27.00 -70.63 -20.11
CA GLU A 52 -27.01 -69.47 -21.01
C GLU A 52 -28.36 -69.30 -21.72
N VAL A 53 -28.94 -70.39 -22.22
CA VAL A 53 -30.25 -70.36 -22.88
C VAL A 53 -31.34 -69.91 -21.90
N TYR A 54 -31.35 -70.41 -20.65
CA TYR A 54 -32.30 -69.96 -19.64
C TYR A 54 -32.12 -68.48 -19.28
N PHE A 55 -30.87 -68.03 -19.13
CA PHE A 55 -30.54 -66.63 -18.88
C PHE A 55 -31.09 -65.71 -19.99
N GLN A 56 -30.91 -66.09 -21.27
CA GLN A 56 -31.43 -65.32 -22.41
C GLN A 56 -32.97 -65.24 -22.44
N HIS A 57 -33.67 -66.15 -21.75
CA HIS A 57 -35.13 -66.14 -21.63
C HIS A 57 -35.61 -65.56 -20.29
N HIS A 58 -34.73 -64.87 -19.55
CA HIS A 58 -34.99 -64.25 -18.24
C HIS A 58 -35.40 -65.23 -17.13
N ASP A 59 -35.14 -66.53 -17.29
CA ASP A 59 -35.31 -67.53 -16.24
C ASP A 59 -33.99 -67.69 -15.46
N TYR A 60 -33.70 -66.67 -14.65
CA TYR A 60 -32.44 -66.56 -13.91
C TYR A 60 -32.28 -67.65 -12.84
N GLU A 61 -33.37 -68.08 -12.20
CA GLU A 61 -33.35 -69.18 -11.22
C GLU A 61 -32.91 -70.49 -11.88
N ALA A 62 -33.50 -70.83 -13.04
CA ALA A 62 -33.08 -72.00 -13.79
C ALA A 62 -31.64 -71.87 -14.28
N ALA A 63 -31.21 -70.68 -14.73
CA ALA A 63 -29.84 -70.44 -15.17
C ALA A 63 -28.83 -70.66 -14.03
N ILE A 64 -29.06 -70.08 -12.86
CA ILE A 64 -28.22 -70.25 -11.66
C ILE A 64 -28.12 -71.73 -11.27
N PHE A 65 -29.25 -72.44 -11.22
CA PHE A 65 -29.27 -73.87 -10.88
C PHE A 65 -28.44 -74.72 -11.87
N LYS A 66 -28.40 -74.33 -13.15
CA LYS A 66 -27.56 -75.02 -14.14
C LYS A 66 -26.07 -74.78 -13.92
N TRP A 67 -25.70 -73.57 -13.51
CA TRP A 67 -24.31 -73.15 -13.36
C TRP A 67 -23.68 -73.50 -11.99
N GLU A 68 -24.46 -73.67 -10.92
CA GLU A 68 -23.96 -73.82 -9.53
C GLU A 68 -23.01 -75.02 -9.32
N ASN A 69 -23.08 -76.04 -10.18
CA ASN A 69 -22.32 -77.29 -10.08
C ASN A 69 -21.28 -77.46 -11.22
N ILE A 70 -20.88 -76.37 -11.88
CA ILE A 70 -19.90 -76.42 -12.97
C ILE A 70 -18.49 -76.26 -12.41
N GLU A 71 -17.64 -77.24 -12.67
CA GLU A 71 -16.22 -77.26 -12.28
C GLU A 71 -15.31 -77.24 -13.54
N GLY A 72 -14.00 -77.15 -13.34
CA GLY A 72 -13.01 -77.17 -14.43
C GLY A 72 -12.91 -75.84 -15.19
N GLU A 73 -12.57 -75.90 -16.49
CA GLU A 73 -12.25 -74.72 -17.32
C GLU A 73 -13.41 -73.71 -17.43
N LEU A 74 -14.67 -74.17 -17.38
CA LEU A 74 -15.85 -73.31 -17.42
C LEU A 74 -16.31 -72.83 -16.03
N GLY A 75 -15.70 -73.32 -14.96
CA GLY A 75 -16.16 -73.06 -13.58
C GLY A 75 -16.13 -71.58 -13.20
N SER A 76 -15.04 -70.87 -13.52
CA SER A 76 -14.94 -69.43 -13.21
C SER A 76 -15.89 -68.59 -14.07
N TRP A 77 -16.08 -68.96 -15.34
CA TRP A 77 -17.10 -68.34 -16.21
C TRP A 77 -18.53 -68.61 -15.71
N ALA A 78 -18.80 -69.81 -15.19
CA ALA A 78 -20.10 -70.15 -14.61
C ALA A 78 -20.39 -69.31 -13.36
N LYS A 79 -19.39 -69.11 -12.48
CA LYS A 79 -19.53 -68.20 -11.32
C LYS A 79 -19.82 -66.76 -11.74
N LYS A 80 -19.13 -66.24 -12.75
CA LYS A 80 -19.41 -64.91 -13.31
C LYS A 80 -20.85 -64.84 -13.83
N ASN A 81 -21.29 -65.84 -14.59
CA ASN A 81 -22.66 -65.89 -15.11
C ASN A 81 -23.74 -66.00 -14.00
N ILE A 82 -23.45 -66.72 -12.91
CA ILE A 82 -24.31 -66.75 -11.72
C ILE A 82 -24.41 -65.35 -11.10
N ALA A 83 -23.29 -64.64 -10.98
CA ALA A 83 -23.27 -63.27 -10.47
C ALA A 83 -24.07 -62.32 -11.39
N ASP A 84 -23.91 -62.42 -12.71
CA ASP A 84 -24.73 -61.69 -13.69
C ASP A 84 -26.23 -61.96 -13.47
N ALA A 85 -26.63 -63.21 -13.19
CA ALA A 85 -28.03 -63.56 -12.94
C ALA A 85 -28.57 -62.97 -11.63
N TYR A 86 -27.77 -62.97 -10.56
CA TYR A 86 -28.13 -62.28 -9.32
C TYR A 86 -28.18 -60.76 -9.48
N PHE A 87 -27.34 -60.20 -10.36
CA PHE A 87 -27.36 -58.78 -10.70
C PHE A 87 -28.68 -58.40 -11.40
N GLU A 88 -29.11 -59.19 -12.39
CA GLU A 88 -30.40 -59.01 -13.09
C GLU A 88 -31.62 -59.20 -12.17
N LEU A 89 -31.48 -59.99 -11.10
CA LEU A 89 -32.49 -60.15 -10.05
C LEU A 89 -32.47 -59.01 -9.00
N GLU A 90 -31.65 -57.97 -9.22
CA GLU A 90 -31.44 -56.84 -8.29
C GLU A 90 -30.90 -57.28 -6.90
N MET A 91 -30.31 -58.47 -6.81
CA MET A 91 -29.69 -59.01 -5.59
C MET A 91 -28.20 -58.63 -5.52
N TYR A 92 -27.93 -57.32 -5.51
CA TYR A 92 -26.57 -56.77 -5.69
C TYR A 92 -25.54 -57.26 -4.67
N SER A 93 -25.89 -57.38 -3.38
CA SER A 93 -24.95 -57.90 -2.36
C SER A 93 -24.50 -59.32 -2.66
N THR A 94 -25.42 -60.18 -3.14
CA THR A 94 -25.10 -61.57 -3.51
C THR A 94 -24.27 -61.61 -4.78
N ALA A 95 -24.61 -60.78 -5.78
CA ALA A 95 -23.82 -60.66 -7.00
C ALA A 95 -22.39 -60.19 -6.71
N GLU A 96 -22.20 -59.18 -5.87
CA GLU A 96 -20.88 -58.65 -5.47
C GLU A 96 -20.00 -59.72 -4.81
N ASP A 97 -20.53 -60.47 -3.84
CA ASP A 97 -19.79 -61.54 -3.15
C ASP A 97 -19.34 -62.63 -4.13
N ILE A 98 -20.21 -62.98 -5.09
CA ILE A 98 -19.89 -64.00 -6.09
C ILE A 98 -18.85 -63.46 -7.08
N TYR A 99 -19.00 -62.24 -7.61
CA TYR A 99 -17.99 -61.61 -8.46
C TYR A 99 -16.61 -61.58 -7.79
N LYS A 100 -16.53 -61.19 -6.51
CA LYS A 100 -15.27 -61.17 -5.74
C LYS A 100 -14.69 -62.58 -5.50
N SER A 101 -15.50 -63.62 -5.58
CA SER A 101 -15.07 -65.03 -5.43
C SER A 101 -14.54 -65.66 -6.72
N VAL A 102 -14.63 -64.95 -7.86
CA VAL A 102 -14.11 -65.45 -9.14
C VAL A 102 -12.59 -65.35 -9.14
N ASP A 103 -11.93 -66.48 -8.92
CA ASP A 103 -10.49 -66.63 -9.07
C ASP A 103 -10.17 -67.15 -10.47
N THR A 104 -9.40 -66.39 -11.24
CA THR A 104 -9.02 -66.75 -12.61
C THR A 104 -7.68 -66.13 -13.00
N ALA A 105 -6.89 -66.88 -13.76
CA ALA A 105 -5.70 -66.39 -14.45
C ALA A 105 -6.01 -65.86 -15.86
N GLU A 106 -7.24 -66.08 -16.35
CA GLU A 106 -7.65 -65.65 -17.68
C GLU A 106 -7.94 -64.14 -17.71
N ALA A 107 -7.19 -63.41 -18.54
CA ALA A 107 -7.26 -61.96 -18.60
C ALA A 107 -8.65 -61.44 -19.01
N VAL A 108 -9.28 -62.05 -20.01
CA VAL A 108 -10.60 -61.64 -20.51
C VAL A 108 -11.67 -61.79 -19.42
N LEU A 109 -11.75 -62.96 -18.78
CA LEU A 109 -12.70 -63.20 -17.69
C LEU A 109 -12.46 -62.25 -16.51
N LYS A 110 -11.20 -62.01 -16.14
CA LYS A 110 -10.89 -61.08 -15.04
C LYS A 110 -11.34 -59.65 -15.36
N THR A 111 -11.09 -59.15 -16.57
CA THR A 111 -11.54 -57.82 -16.98
C THR A 111 -13.06 -57.73 -17.02
N GLU A 112 -13.75 -58.77 -17.52
CA GLU A 112 -15.21 -58.85 -17.49
C GLU A 112 -15.77 -58.77 -16.05
N VAL A 113 -15.18 -59.51 -15.10
CA VAL A 113 -15.58 -59.45 -13.69
C VAL A 113 -15.39 -58.04 -13.12
N LEU A 114 -14.28 -57.36 -13.45
CA LEU A 114 -14.03 -55.99 -13.02
C LEU A 114 -15.07 -55.02 -13.62
N LEU A 115 -15.41 -55.15 -14.90
CA LEU A 115 -16.43 -54.30 -15.54
C LEU A 115 -17.85 -54.54 -14.97
N GLN A 116 -18.16 -55.78 -14.60
CA GLN A 116 -19.43 -56.07 -13.91
C GLN A 116 -19.46 -55.53 -12.48
N LEU A 117 -18.37 -55.67 -11.72
CA LEU A 117 -18.24 -55.04 -10.40
C LEU A 117 -18.35 -53.52 -10.49
N PHE A 118 -17.74 -52.91 -11.50
CA PHE A 118 -17.87 -51.49 -11.79
C PHE A 118 -19.34 -51.11 -12.04
N SER A 119 -20.01 -51.80 -12.97
CA SER A 119 -21.43 -51.57 -13.29
C SER A 119 -22.33 -51.71 -12.07
N LEU A 120 -22.06 -52.71 -11.22
CA LEU A 120 -22.76 -52.93 -9.96
C LEU A 120 -22.59 -51.76 -8.99
N TYR A 121 -21.35 -51.29 -8.80
CA TYR A 121 -21.10 -50.16 -7.93
C TYR A 121 -21.70 -48.84 -8.45
N ILE A 122 -21.80 -48.66 -9.77
CA ILE A 122 -22.52 -47.51 -10.36
C ILE A 122 -24.01 -47.56 -10.01
N VAL A 123 -24.66 -48.71 -10.20
CA VAL A 123 -26.09 -48.87 -9.91
C VAL A 123 -26.41 -48.61 -8.43
N GLU A 124 -25.54 -49.04 -7.52
CA GLU A 124 -25.70 -48.78 -6.08
C GLU A 124 -25.15 -47.42 -5.62
N SER A 125 -24.73 -46.56 -6.55
CA SER A 125 -24.14 -45.24 -6.24
C SER A 125 -22.92 -45.30 -5.31
N ARG A 126 -22.17 -46.41 -5.34
CA ARG A 126 -20.94 -46.64 -4.56
C ARG A 126 -19.71 -46.13 -5.33
N ASN A 127 -19.66 -44.82 -5.59
CA ASN A 127 -18.69 -44.19 -6.49
C ASN A 127 -17.22 -44.44 -6.14
N ASP A 128 -16.86 -44.51 -4.85
CA ASP A 128 -15.47 -44.79 -4.43
C ASP A 128 -15.01 -46.19 -4.87
N LEU A 129 -15.89 -47.18 -4.73
CA LEU A 129 -15.62 -48.56 -5.14
C LEU A 129 -15.61 -48.69 -6.66
N ALA A 130 -16.54 -48.00 -7.35
CA ALA A 130 -16.56 -47.91 -8.81
C ALA A 130 -15.24 -47.31 -9.35
N SER A 131 -14.79 -46.20 -8.78
CA SER A 131 -13.52 -45.55 -9.14
C SER A 131 -12.32 -46.48 -8.92
N LYS A 132 -12.29 -47.22 -7.81
CA LYS A 132 -11.22 -48.19 -7.55
C LYS A 132 -11.19 -49.32 -8.58
N VAL A 133 -12.34 -49.90 -8.88
CA VAL A 133 -12.43 -51.05 -9.80
C VAL A 133 -12.16 -50.65 -11.25
N VAL A 134 -12.64 -49.49 -11.70
CA VAL A 134 -12.37 -49.06 -13.08
C VAL A 134 -10.89 -48.72 -13.28
N LYS A 135 -10.22 -48.16 -12.27
CA LYS A 135 -8.75 -47.97 -12.28
C LYS A 135 -8.03 -49.30 -12.36
N GLU A 136 -8.45 -50.28 -11.55
CA GLU A 136 -7.88 -51.63 -11.61
C GLU A 136 -8.09 -52.30 -12.98
N ALA A 137 -9.25 -52.10 -13.62
CA ALA A 137 -9.51 -52.61 -14.96
C ALA A 137 -8.60 -51.98 -16.03
N VAL A 138 -8.40 -50.65 -15.97
CA VAL A 138 -7.50 -49.92 -16.86
C VAL A 138 -6.04 -50.36 -16.65
N GLU A 139 -5.58 -50.45 -15.40
CA GLU A 139 -4.21 -50.88 -15.09
C GLU A 139 -3.95 -52.34 -15.50
N PHE A 140 -4.95 -53.21 -15.38
CA PHE A 140 -4.82 -54.62 -15.68
C PHE A 140 -4.85 -54.92 -17.19
N GLN A 141 -5.81 -54.36 -17.93
CA GLN A 141 -5.96 -54.62 -19.36
C GLN A 141 -6.59 -53.41 -20.10
N PRO A 142 -5.80 -52.37 -20.42
CA PRO A 142 -6.30 -51.14 -21.02
C PRO A 142 -6.79 -51.31 -22.47
N ASP A 143 -6.28 -52.32 -23.18
CA ASP A 143 -6.66 -52.62 -24.58
C ASP A 143 -7.95 -53.44 -24.70
N TYR A 144 -8.57 -53.82 -23.57
CA TYR A 144 -9.87 -54.48 -23.62
C TYR A 144 -10.93 -53.50 -24.16
N PRO A 145 -11.86 -53.95 -25.03
CA PRO A 145 -12.77 -53.05 -25.73
C PRO A 145 -13.48 -52.05 -24.81
N ASN A 146 -13.37 -50.77 -25.16
CA ASN A 146 -13.99 -49.61 -24.50
C ASN A 146 -13.61 -49.39 -23.02
N VAL A 147 -12.68 -50.13 -22.40
CA VAL A 147 -12.38 -49.97 -20.97
C VAL A 147 -11.92 -48.55 -20.63
N THR A 148 -11.00 -48.01 -21.43
CA THR A 148 -10.48 -46.65 -21.23
C THR A 148 -11.52 -45.58 -21.57
N GLU A 149 -12.42 -45.84 -22.53
CA GLU A 149 -13.55 -44.96 -22.84
C GLU A 149 -14.60 -44.93 -21.71
N ILE A 150 -14.91 -46.09 -21.13
CA ILE A 150 -15.80 -46.24 -19.96
C ILE A 150 -15.19 -45.51 -18.76
N ALA A 151 -13.90 -45.73 -18.49
CA ALA A 151 -13.19 -45.07 -17.39
C ALA A 151 -13.22 -43.54 -17.55
N ARG A 152 -12.95 -43.05 -18.76
CA ARG A 152 -13.00 -41.63 -19.07
C ARG A 152 -14.40 -41.05 -18.83
N ALA A 153 -15.43 -41.66 -19.41
CA ALA A 153 -16.81 -41.18 -19.27
C ALA A 153 -17.23 -41.12 -17.79
N PHE A 154 -16.85 -42.14 -17.01
CA PHE A 154 -17.08 -42.17 -15.58
C PHE A 154 -16.37 -41.04 -14.83
N PHE A 155 -15.07 -40.83 -15.05
CA PHE A 155 -14.35 -39.76 -14.38
C PHE A 155 -14.87 -38.37 -14.74
N GLU A 156 -15.26 -38.15 -16.00
CA GLU A 156 -15.91 -36.90 -16.44
C GLU A 156 -17.27 -36.69 -15.76
N GLU A 157 -18.11 -37.73 -15.68
CA GLU A 157 -19.42 -37.67 -15.02
C GLU A 157 -19.31 -37.39 -13.51
N GLN A 158 -18.35 -38.04 -12.84
CA GLN A 158 -18.08 -37.84 -11.41
C GLN A 158 -17.29 -36.57 -11.12
N LYS A 159 -16.81 -35.86 -12.14
CA LYS A 159 -15.89 -34.71 -12.02
C LYS A 159 -14.59 -35.07 -11.29
N ASP A 160 -14.15 -36.32 -11.38
CA ASP A 160 -12.83 -36.76 -10.89
C ASP A 160 -11.75 -36.42 -11.93
N TRP A 161 -11.48 -35.12 -12.06
CA TRP A 161 -10.59 -34.60 -13.09
C TRP A 161 -9.15 -35.06 -12.97
N ASN A 162 -8.67 -35.32 -11.74
CA ASN A 162 -7.32 -35.85 -11.54
C ASN A 162 -7.18 -37.23 -12.22
N SER A 163 -8.16 -38.12 -12.01
CA SER A 163 -8.15 -39.43 -12.66
C SER A 163 -8.33 -39.33 -14.17
N ALA A 164 -9.19 -38.42 -14.66
CA ALA A 164 -9.38 -38.20 -16.09
C ALA A 164 -8.10 -37.70 -16.79
N VAL A 165 -7.38 -36.76 -16.17
CA VAL A 165 -6.11 -36.22 -16.68
C VAL A 165 -5.02 -37.28 -16.69
N VAL A 166 -4.90 -38.06 -15.60
CA VAL A 166 -3.92 -39.17 -15.52
C VAL A 166 -4.20 -40.20 -16.62
N LEU A 167 -5.46 -40.65 -16.74
CA LEU A 167 -5.86 -41.59 -17.79
C LEU A 167 -5.52 -41.06 -19.19
N ALA A 168 -5.89 -39.81 -19.49
CA ALA A 168 -5.63 -39.23 -20.81
C ALA A 168 -4.12 -39.08 -21.10
N SER A 169 -3.32 -38.75 -20.09
CA SER A 169 -1.86 -38.65 -20.21
C SER A 169 -1.23 -40.02 -20.47
N ASP A 170 -1.56 -41.02 -19.65
CA ASP A 170 -1.02 -42.37 -19.75
C ASP A 170 -1.42 -43.03 -21.07
N GLU A 171 -2.69 -42.89 -21.50
CA GLU A 171 -3.16 -43.40 -22.78
C GLU A 171 -2.55 -42.66 -23.97
N SER A 172 -2.28 -41.35 -23.86
CA SER A 172 -1.55 -40.61 -24.90
C SER A 172 -0.14 -41.16 -25.11
N ILE A 173 0.58 -41.46 -24.02
CA ILE A 173 1.93 -42.04 -24.08
C ILE A 173 1.89 -43.47 -24.62
N ARG A 174 1.00 -44.30 -24.05
CA ARG A 174 0.92 -45.75 -24.33
C ARG A 174 0.48 -46.02 -25.76
N THR A 175 -0.55 -45.33 -26.23
CA THR A 175 -1.16 -45.57 -27.56
C THR A 175 -0.55 -44.70 -28.65
N GLN A 176 0.11 -43.59 -28.28
CA GLN A 176 0.55 -42.55 -29.22
C GLN A 176 -0.59 -42.00 -30.10
N SER A 177 -1.84 -42.12 -29.63
CA SER A 177 -3.02 -41.69 -30.38
C SER A 177 -3.25 -40.18 -30.28
N MET A 178 -3.36 -39.52 -31.43
CA MET A 178 -3.70 -38.10 -31.52
C MET A 178 -5.04 -37.75 -30.85
N SER A 179 -5.98 -38.70 -30.79
CA SER A 179 -7.27 -38.48 -30.11
C SER A 179 -7.09 -38.29 -28.60
N TRP A 180 -6.19 -39.05 -27.96
CA TRP A 180 -5.94 -38.93 -26.52
C TRP A 180 -5.17 -37.66 -26.19
N PHE A 181 -4.24 -37.23 -27.05
CA PHE A 181 -3.61 -35.91 -26.93
C PHE A 181 -4.64 -34.78 -27.02
N ASP A 182 -5.62 -34.86 -27.94
CA ASP A 182 -6.68 -33.84 -28.06
C ASP A 182 -7.60 -33.81 -26.83
N VAL A 183 -7.90 -34.97 -26.24
CA VAL A 183 -8.64 -35.08 -24.97
C VAL A 183 -7.86 -34.41 -23.85
N LEU A 184 -6.58 -34.75 -23.67
CA LEU A 184 -5.72 -34.16 -22.65
C LEU A 184 -5.64 -32.63 -22.79
N LYS A 185 -5.45 -32.14 -24.03
CA LYS A 185 -5.42 -30.71 -24.34
C LYS A 185 -6.71 -30.02 -23.92
N THR A 186 -7.86 -30.65 -24.18
CA THR A 186 -9.17 -30.12 -23.80
C THR A 186 -9.29 -29.97 -22.28
N TYR A 187 -8.82 -30.94 -21.50
CA TYR A 187 -8.81 -30.85 -20.03
C TYR A 187 -7.91 -29.71 -19.54
N ILE A 188 -6.74 -29.53 -20.14
CA ILE A 188 -5.84 -28.44 -19.76
C ILE A 188 -6.48 -27.08 -20.11
N GLN A 189 -7.12 -26.95 -21.28
CA GLN A 189 -7.84 -25.73 -21.68
C GLN A 189 -9.02 -25.39 -20.76
N GLN A 190 -9.70 -26.39 -20.21
CA GLN A 190 -10.79 -26.21 -19.24
C GLN A 190 -10.29 -25.83 -17.84
N GLY A 191 -8.96 -25.83 -17.61
CA GLY A 191 -8.36 -25.51 -16.31
C GLY A 191 -8.42 -26.64 -15.28
N VAL A 192 -8.96 -27.80 -15.64
CA VAL A 192 -9.14 -28.92 -14.69
C VAL A 192 -7.83 -29.66 -14.38
N ALA A 193 -6.77 -29.39 -15.14
CA ALA A 193 -5.43 -29.94 -14.91
C ALA A 193 -4.53 -29.07 -14.01
N GLN A 194 -5.01 -27.94 -13.49
CA GLN A 194 -4.18 -27.00 -12.70
C GLN A 194 -3.63 -27.58 -11.38
N SER A 195 -4.33 -28.56 -10.81
CA SER A 195 -3.93 -29.25 -9.57
C SER A 195 -2.82 -30.27 -9.77
N VAL A 196 -2.52 -30.63 -11.02
CA VAL A 196 -1.47 -31.62 -11.34
C VAL A 196 -0.13 -30.89 -11.43
N ALA A 197 0.91 -31.46 -10.80
CA ALA A 197 2.24 -30.89 -10.81
C ALA A 197 2.82 -30.84 -12.24
N PRO A 198 3.45 -29.73 -12.67
CA PRO A 198 4.01 -29.57 -14.01
C PRO A 198 4.90 -30.72 -14.50
N ASP A 199 5.73 -31.30 -13.64
CA ASP A 199 6.68 -32.36 -14.01
C ASP A 199 6.00 -33.63 -14.54
N TYR A 200 4.75 -33.88 -14.12
CA TYR A 200 3.96 -35.01 -14.62
C TYR A 200 3.77 -34.95 -16.15
N PHE A 201 3.70 -33.74 -16.73
CA PHE A 201 3.51 -33.57 -18.17
C PHE A 201 4.80 -33.72 -19.00
N SER A 202 5.98 -33.81 -18.37
CA SER A 202 7.28 -33.88 -19.07
C SER A 202 7.34 -35.05 -20.07
N THR A 203 6.91 -36.24 -19.65
CA THR A 203 6.98 -37.45 -20.48
C THR A 203 6.00 -37.40 -21.65
N VAL A 204 4.75 -36.97 -21.41
CA VAL A 204 3.73 -36.88 -22.47
C VAL A 204 4.09 -35.80 -23.49
N LEU A 205 4.67 -34.68 -23.05
CA LEU A 205 5.16 -33.63 -23.94
C LEU A 205 6.36 -34.09 -24.78
N GLY A 206 7.31 -34.81 -24.18
CA GLY A 206 8.44 -35.39 -24.92
C GLY A 206 7.98 -36.41 -25.98
N SER A 207 6.98 -37.24 -25.65
CA SER A 207 6.35 -38.16 -26.60
C SER A 207 5.65 -37.40 -27.74
N LEU A 208 4.89 -36.35 -27.41
CA LEU A 208 4.18 -35.53 -28.40
C LEU A 208 5.16 -34.81 -29.34
N TYR A 209 6.25 -34.26 -28.82
CA TYR A 209 7.28 -33.61 -29.63
C TYR A 209 7.86 -34.55 -30.70
N ALA A 210 8.14 -35.80 -30.32
CA ALA A 210 8.67 -36.80 -31.25
C ALA A 210 7.66 -37.22 -32.35
N LEU A 211 6.35 -37.04 -32.12
CA LEU A 211 5.28 -37.43 -33.02
C LEU A 211 4.76 -36.27 -33.89
N ASP A 212 4.52 -35.10 -33.29
CA ASP A 212 3.93 -33.92 -33.92
C ASP A 212 4.34 -32.63 -33.19
N GLN A 213 5.26 -31.89 -33.81
CA GLN A 213 5.82 -30.67 -33.22
C GLN A 213 4.83 -29.49 -33.13
N ASP A 214 3.88 -29.38 -34.06
CA ASP A 214 2.86 -28.31 -34.04
C ASP A 214 1.86 -28.53 -32.90
N ARG A 215 1.44 -29.78 -32.68
CA ARG A 215 0.61 -30.14 -31.52
C ARG A 215 1.38 -29.99 -30.22
N PHE A 216 2.67 -30.31 -30.20
CA PHE A 216 3.54 -30.07 -29.05
C PHE A 216 3.56 -28.59 -28.64
N GLU A 217 3.77 -27.68 -29.60
CA GLU A 217 3.74 -26.24 -29.32
C GLU A 217 2.37 -25.84 -28.72
N LYS A 218 1.27 -26.23 -29.38
CA LYS A 218 -0.09 -25.90 -28.93
C LYS A 218 -0.40 -26.45 -27.54
N MET A 219 0.05 -27.66 -27.21
CA MET A 219 -0.14 -28.25 -25.88
C MET A 219 0.66 -27.48 -24.82
N THR A 220 1.92 -27.19 -25.12
CA THR A 220 2.83 -26.43 -24.25
C THR A 220 2.30 -25.03 -23.97
N VAL A 221 1.79 -24.34 -24.99
CA VAL A 221 1.18 -23.01 -24.86
C VAL A 221 -0.02 -23.04 -23.92
N VAL A 222 -0.88 -24.05 -24.05
CA VAL A 222 -2.06 -24.19 -23.17
C VAL A 222 -1.61 -24.48 -21.73
N LEU A 223 -0.65 -25.39 -21.51
CA LEU A 223 -0.10 -25.66 -20.18
C LEU A 223 0.54 -24.42 -19.56
N TRP A 224 1.30 -23.67 -20.34
CA TRP A 224 1.91 -22.42 -19.88
C TRP A 224 0.85 -21.43 -19.39
N LYS A 225 -0.20 -21.21 -20.17
CA LYS A 225 -1.32 -20.34 -19.79
C LYS A 225 -2.06 -20.87 -18.55
N ASN A 226 -2.14 -22.20 -18.41
CA ASN A 226 -2.80 -22.86 -17.30
C ASN A 226 -2.05 -22.65 -15.96
N TYR A 227 -0.71 -22.62 -15.99
CA TYR A 227 0.13 -22.43 -14.78
C TYR A 227 0.54 -20.99 -14.52
N LYS A 228 0.39 -20.07 -15.47
CA LYS A 228 0.90 -18.68 -15.38
C LYS A 228 0.49 -17.94 -14.09
N TYR A 229 -0.71 -18.21 -13.59
CA TYR A 229 -1.30 -17.52 -12.45
C TYR A 229 -1.47 -18.44 -11.22
N THR A 230 -0.69 -19.52 -11.15
CA THR A 230 -0.73 -20.48 -10.04
C THR A 230 0.63 -20.58 -9.34
N ASP A 231 0.66 -21.16 -8.15
CA ASP A 231 1.89 -21.38 -7.38
C ASP A 231 2.89 -22.30 -8.11
N PHE A 232 2.43 -23.06 -9.09
CA PHE A 232 3.25 -23.94 -9.92
C PHE A 232 3.99 -23.21 -11.06
N TYR A 233 3.82 -21.91 -11.25
CA TYR A 233 4.42 -21.21 -12.40
C TYR A 233 5.94 -21.37 -12.49
N PHE A 234 6.67 -21.17 -11.40
CA PHE A 234 8.13 -21.32 -11.38
C PHE A 234 8.57 -22.78 -11.59
N GLU A 235 7.79 -23.75 -11.15
CA GLU A 235 8.03 -25.17 -11.42
C GLU A 235 7.81 -25.47 -12.91
N TRP A 236 6.72 -24.97 -13.49
CA TRP A 236 6.45 -25.06 -14.92
C TRP A 236 7.61 -24.47 -15.74
N LEU A 237 8.10 -23.27 -15.39
CA LEU A 237 9.24 -22.66 -16.08
C LEU A 237 10.49 -23.54 -16.01
N LYS A 238 10.74 -24.25 -14.90
CA LYS A 238 11.86 -25.21 -14.81
C LYS A 238 11.62 -26.42 -15.71
N VAL A 239 10.42 -26.99 -15.67
CA VAL A 239 10.04 -28.18 -16.47
C VAL A 239 10.16 -27.88 -17.95
N ILE A 240 9.54 -26.82 -18.45
CA ILE A 240 9.61 -26.48 -19.87
C ILE A 240 11.04 -26.16 -20.30
N ASN A 241 11.82 -25.47 -19.47
CA ASN A 241 13.21 -25.18 -19.81
C ASN A 241 14.08 -26.44 -19.87
N ASN A 242 13.89 -27.40 -18.96
CA ASN A 242 14.60 -28.68 -19.02
C ASN A 242 14.18 -29.47 -20.26
N LEU A 243 12.90 -29.41 -20.65
CA LEU A 243 12.41 -30.10 -21.84
C LEU A 243 13.03 -29.51 -23.12
N ILE A 244 12.98 -28.19 -23.30
CA ILE A 244 13.54 -27.50 -24.47
C ILE A 244 15.06 -27.70 -24.58
N ASP A 245 15.77 -27.83 -23.46
CA ASP A 245 17.21 -28.10 -23.46
C ASP A 245 17.54 -29.44 -24.14
N THR A 246 16.71 -30.46 -23.92
CA THR A 246 16.91 -31.80 -24.52
C THR A 246 16.51 -31.90 -25.98
N ILE A 247 15.83 -30.89 -26.54
CA ILE A 247 15.35 -30.88 -27.92
C ILE A 247 16.44 -30.36 -28.88
N GLU A 248 16.75 -31.11 -29.95
CA GLU A 248 17.58 -30.62 -31.06
C GLU A 248 16.69 -30.03 -32.15
N LEU A 249 16.73 -28.71 -32.35
CA LEU A 249 15.93 -28.03 -33.37
C LEU A 249 16.46 -28.33 -34.77
N SER A 250 15.55 -28.63 -35.69
CA SER A 250 15.85 -28.80 -37.11
C SER A 250 15.69 -27.47 -37.87
N GLN A 251 16.37 -27.31 -39.02
CA GLN A 251 16.20 -26.13 -39.88
C GLN A 251 14.79 -26.11 -40.49
N GLY A 252 13.83 -25.51 -39.80
CA GLY A 252 12.43 -25.42 -40.22
C GLY A 252 11.42 -25.31 -39.07
N ASP A 253 11.82 -25.61 -37.84
CA ASP A 253 10.95 -25.53 -36.67
C ASP A 253 10.78 -24.07 -36.23
N VAL A 254 9.58 -23.51 -36.43
CA VAL A 254 9.22 -22.13 -36.03
C VAL A 254 8.09 -22.22 -35.01
N TRP A 255 8.33 -21.77 -33.78
CA TRP A 255 7.36 -21.80 -32.68
C TRP A 255 6.98 -20.38 -32.23
N GLU A 256 6.19 -19.70 -33.06
CA GLU A 256 5.86 -18.29 -32.84
C GLU A 256 5.15 -18.03 -31.50
N GLU A 257 4.20 -18.89 -31.11
CA GLU A 257 3.44 -18.71 -29.87
C GLU A 257 4.30 -19.01 -28.64
N LEU A 258 5.13 -20.05 -28.71
CA LEU A 258 6.02 -20.40 -27.60
C LEU A 258 7.11 -19.35 -27.42
N THR A 259 7.75 -18.87 -28.50
CA THR A 259 8.75 -17.80 -28.41
C THR A 259 8.15 -16.52 -27.80
N ALA A 260 6.90 -16.17 -28.13
CA ALA A 260 6.22 -15.04 -27.51
C ALA A 260 5.99 -15.23 -26.00
N LEU A 261 5.65 -16.45 -25.56
CA LEU A 261 5.51 -16.75 -24.13
C LEU A 261 6.84 -16.62 -23.36
N TYR A 262 7.95 -17.04 -23.96
CA TYR A 262 9.29 -16.84 -23.38
C TYR A 262 9.62 -15.36 -23.21
N ARG A 263 9.36 -14.55 -24.23
CA ARG A 263 9.50 -13.08 -24.17
C ARG A 263 8.66 -12.49 -23.04
N ASP A 264 7.38 -12.84 -22.99
CA ASP A 264 6.43 -12.28 -22.03
C ASP A 264 6.76 -12.72 -20.60
N ALA A 265 7.21 -13.97 -20.42
CA ALA A 265 7.67 -14.47 -19.13
C ALA A 265 8.93 -13.74 -18.67
N TYR A 266 9.93 -13.57 -19.54
CA TYR A 266 11.12 -12.79 -19.19
C TYR A 266 10.74 -11.34 -18.83
N ALA A 267 9.88 -10.70 -19.63
CA ALA A 267 9.44 -9.33 -19.37
C ALA A 267 8.75 -9.21 -18.01
N GLY A 268 7.83 -10.13 -17.68
CA GLY A 268 7.09 -10.15 -16.41
C GLY A 268 7.97 -10.45 -15.20
N LEU A 269 8.92 -11.38 -15.31
CA LEU A 269 9.84 -11.72 -14.22
C LEU A 269 10.73 -10.53 -13.80
N LEU A 270 10.96 -9.58 -14.71
CA LEU A 270 11.78 -8.38 -14.48
C LEU A 270 10.92 -7.13 -14.18
N GLU A 271 9.65 -7.27 -13.78
CA GLU A 271 8.79 -6.12 -13.39
C GLU A 271 9.05 -5.59 -11.96
N GLY A 272 9.95 -6.22 -11.21
CA GLY A 272 10.34 -5.76 -9.87
C GLY A 272 9.50 -6.34 -8.73
N THR A 273 8.69 -7.38 -9.01
CA THR A 273 7.86 -8.09 -8.04
C THR A 273 8.54 -9.32 -7.44
N HIS A 274 9.62 -9.80 -8.07
CA HIS A 274 10.37 -10.99 -7.66
C HIS A 274 11.78 -10.63 -7.18
N LEU A 275 12.29 -11.41 -6.24
CA LEU A 275 13.65 -11.26 -5.73
C LEU A 275 14.63 -11.98 -6.66
N ILE A 276 15.86 -11.48 -6.76
CA ILE A 276 16.90 -12.07 -7.63
C ILE A 276 17.20 -13.51 -7.24
N LYS A 277 17.12 -13.85 -5.95
CA LYS A 277 17.33 -15.22 -5.45
C LYS A 277 16.33 -16.24 -6.04
N ASP A 278 15.10 -15.79 -6.32
CA ASP A 278 14.03 -16.64 -6.89
C ASP A 278 14.16 -16.75 -8.42
N LEU A 279 14.68 -15.69 -9.05
CA LEU A 279 14.89 -15.60 -10.49
C LEU A 279 16.16 -16.34 -10.96
N SER A 280 17.23 -16.30 -10.16
CA SER A 280 18.55 -16.84 -10.51
C SER A 280 18.54 -18.32 -10.96
N PRO A 281 17.73 -19.21 -10.36
CA PRO A 281 17.65 -20.61 -10.82
C PRO A 281 16.89 -20.82 -12.14
N VAL A 282 16.15 -19.82 -12.63
CA VAL A 282 15.21 -19.97 -13.76
C VAL A 282 15.58 -19.12 -14.96
N VAL A 283 15.90 -17.84 -14.74
CA VAL A 283 16.11 -16.87 -15.83
C VAL A 283 17.25 -17.24 -16.77
N PRO A 284 18.43 -17.73 -16.33
CA PRO A 284 19.50 -18.07 -17.25
C PRO A 284 19.07 -19.13 -18.28
N ARG A 285 18.46 -20.23 -17.83
CA ARG A 285 17.93 -21.28 -18.72
C ARG A 285 16.79 -20.79 -19.59
N LEU A 286 15.93 -19.92 -19.05
CA LEU A 286 14.86 -19.28 -19.82
C LEU A 286 15.45 -18.49 -21.01
N LEU A 287 16.53 -17.73 -20.78
CA LEU A 287 17.19 -16.92 -21.82
C LEU A 287 17.94 -17.77 -22.85
N GLU A 288 18.64 -18.82 -22.41
CA GLU A 288 19.31 -19.78 -23.30
C GLU A 288 18.31 -20.44 -24.24
N ASN A 289 17.21 -20.96 -23.68
CA ASN A 289 16.15 -21.59 -24.46
C ASN A 289 15.39 -20.60 -25.32
N TRP A 290 15.12 -19.39 -24.84
CA TRP A 290 14.49 -18.35 -25.65
C TRP A 290 15.35 -18.01 -26.86
N LEU A 291 16.65 -17.80 -26.69
CA LEU A 291 17.56 -17.54 -27.81
C LEU A 291 17.65 -18.73 -28.78
N LYS A 292 17.58 -19.96 -28.27
CA LYS A 292 17.59 -21.19 -29.06
C LYS A 292 16.36 -21.30 -29.97
N ILE A 293 15.16 -20.99 -29.47
CA ILE A 293 13.90 -21.14 -30.24
C ILE A 293 13.48 -19.88 -31.00
N ALA A 294 14.04 -18.72 -30.67
CA ALA A 294 13.60 -17.45 -31.25
C ALA A 294 14.14 -17.24 -32.67
N ASP A 295 13.28 -16.69 -33.52
CA ASP A 295 13.61 -16.28 -34.88
C ASP A 295 13.37 -14.77 -35.09
N GLY A 296 13.66 -14.28 -36.30
CA GLY A 296 13.37 -12.91 -36.72
C GLY A 296 13.84 -11.83 -35.73
N GLU A 297 12.96 -10.88 -35.42
CA GLU A 297 13.23 -9.81 -34.46
C GLU A 297 13.33 -10.32 -33.01
N LEU A 298 12.58 -11.38 -32.65
CA LEU A 298 12.58 -11.93 -31.29
C LEU A 298 13.95 -12.52 -30.92
N SER A 299 14.68 -13.08 -31.88
CA SER A 299 16.05 -13.54 -31.66
C SER A 299 17.00 -12.43 -31.19
N LEU A 300 16.75 -11.19 -31.61
CA LEU A 300 17.55 -10.02 -31.25
C LEU A 300 17.24 -9.54 -29.84
N PHE A 301 15.96 -9.56 -29.47
CA PHE A 301 15.55 -9.30 -28.09
C PHE A 301 16.11 -10.35 -27.14
N ALA A 302 16.03 -11.63 -27.50
CA ALA A 302 16.58 -12.73 -26.71
C ALA A 302 18.11 -12.60 -26.54
N ALA A 303 18.84 -12.30 -27.62
CA ALA A 303 20.29 -12.09 -27.56
C ALA A 303 20.65 -10.87 -26.70
N ALA A 304 19.96 -9.74 -26.87
CA ALA A 304 20.18 -8.55 -26.05
C ALA A 304 19.90 -8.83 -24.56
N SER A 305 18.86 -9.62 -24.26
CA SER A 305 18.50 -10.05 -22.90
C SER A 305 19.55 -10.96 -22.27
N ALA A 306 20.02 -11.97 -23.01
CA ALA A 306 21.08 -12.86 -22.54
C ALA A 306 22.36 -12.09 -22.20
N LEU A 307 22.75 -11.15 -23.07
CA LEU A 307 23.94 -10.32 -22.83
C LEU A 307 23.75 -9.30 -21.70
N SER A 308 22.57 -8.72 -21.51
CA SER A 308 22.33 -7.77 -20.43
C SER A 308 22.25 -8.47 -19.08
N TRP A 309 21.63 -9.65 -19.02
CA TRP A 309 21.63 -10.50 -17.84
C TRP A 309 23.05 -10.91 -17.46
N ASN A 310 23.84 -11.42 -18.40
CA ASN A 310 25.21 -11.85 -18.13
C ASN A 310 26.16 -10.68 -17.78
N GLU A 311 25.88 -9.45 -18.20
CA GLU A 311 26.64 -8.26 -17.80
C GLU A 311 26.46 -7.94 -16.31
N ILE A 312 25.25 -8.15 -15.77
CA ILE A 312 24.92 -7.88 -14.36
C ILE A 312 25.18 -9.12 -13.47
N PHE A 313 24.97 -10.33 -14.02
CA PHE A 313 25.16 -11.62 -13.36
C PHE A 313 26.10 -12.52 -14.17
N PRO A 314 27.42 -12.27 -14.10
CA PRO A 314 28.41 -13.02 -14.87
C PRO A 314 28.40 -14.52 -14.58
N ASP A 315 28.81 -15.31 -15.57
CA ASP A 315 28.99 -16.77 -15.49
C ASP A 315 27.70 -17.57 -15.20
N THR A 316 26.52 -16.93 -15.31
CA THR A 316 25.23 -17.59 -15.12
C THR A 316 24.66 -18.23 -16.39
N ILE A 317 25.10 -17.76 -17.57
CA ILE A 317 24.71 -18.26 -18.89
C ILE A 317 25.92 -18.91 -19.56
N ASN A 318 25.70 -19.98 -20.32
CA ASN A 318 26.74 -20.69 -21.06
C ASN A 318 27.52 -19.75 -22.01
N ALA A 319 28.86 -19.79 -21.94
CA ALA A 319 29.74 -18.94 -22.73
C ALA A 319 29.54 -19.06 -24.25
N LEU A 320 29.16 -20.24 -24.75
CA LEU A 320 28.86 -20.43 -26.18
C LEU A 320 27.59 -19.67 -26.58
N VAL A 321 26.56 -19.69 -25.73
CA VAL A 321 25.31 -18.94 -25.96
C VAL A 321 25.58 -17.44 -25.97
N ILE A 322 26.44 -16.96 -25.08
CA ILE A 322 26.88 -15.55 -25.07
C ILE A 322 27.61 -15.19 -26.37
N GLN A 323 28.53 -16.04 -26.84
CA GLN A 323 29.24 -15.82 -28.10
C GLN A 323 28.28 -15.79 -29.31
N ASP A 324 27.28 -16.67 -29.32
CA ASP A 324 26.25 -16.71 -30.36
C ASP A 324 25.37 -15.46 -30.33
N ALA A 325 24.96 -15.00 -29.14
CA ALA A 325 24.21 -13.77 -28.95
C ALA A 325 24.98 -12.54 -29.47
N GLU A 326 26.29 -12.43 -29.18
CA GLU A 326 27.15 -11.36 -29.69
C GLU A 326 27.25 -11.39 -31.23
N SER A 327 27.46 -12.58 -31.79
CA SER A 327 27.54 -12.82 -33.23
C SER A 327 26.24 -12.44 -33.94
N LEU A 328 25.09 -12.77 -33.35
CA LEU A 328 23.75 -12.49 -33.87
C LEU A 328 23.47 -10.98 -33.89
N LEU A 329 23.71 -10.28 -32.78
CA LEU A 329 23.52 -8.83 -32.71
C LEU A 329 24.46 -8.05 -33.64
N ALA A 330 25.68 -8.55 -33.87
CA ALA A 330 26.63 -7.90 -34.78
C ALA A 330 26.20 -7.93 -36.26
N LYS A 331 25.35 -8.88 -36.65
CA LYS A 331 24.96 -9.15 -38.06
C LYS A 331 23.56 -8.65 -38.44
N SER A 332 22.81 -8.12 -37.49
CA SER A 332 21.36 -7.95 -37.64
C SER A 332 20.91 -6.63 -38.28
N PRO A 333 19.76 -6.60 -39.00
CA PRO A 333 19.12 -5.36 -39.45
C PRO A 333 18.65 -4.44 -38.30
N LYS A 334 18.27 -3.21 -38.68
CA LYS A 334 17.73 -2.18 -37.78
C LYS A 334 16.44 -2.69 -37.12
N LEU A 335 16.36 -2.66 -35.78
CA LEU A 335 15.09 -2.69 -35.06
C LEU A 335 14.59 -1.27 -34.82
N GLY A 336 13.27 -1.07 -34.91
CA GLY A 336 12.59 0.13 -34.41
C GLY A 336 12.05 -0.07 -32.98
N GLY A 337 11.43 0.97 -32.41
CA GLY A 337 10.63 0.86 -31.18
C GLY A 337 11.35 1.13 -29.85
N GLY A 338 12.60 1.61 -29.87
CA GLY A 338 13.36 1.96 -28.65
C GLY A 338 12.68 3.00 -27.76
N LEU A 339 11.98 3.96 -28.35
CA LEU A 339 11.25 5.01 -27.63
C LEU A 339 10.12 4.43 -26.75
N GLU A 340 9.24 3.63 -27.35
CA GLU A 340 8.09 3.00 -26.65
C GLU A 340 8.55 1.98 -25.60
N ALA A 341 9.65 1.27 -25.86
CA ALA A 341 10.25 0.37 -24.89
C ALA A 341 10.86 1.13 -23.70
N GLY A 342 11.54 2.26 -23.96
CA GLY A 342 12.05 3.16 -22.93
C GLY A 342 10.94 3.78 -22.10
N GLU A 343 9.86 4.24 -22.75
CA GLU A 343 8.68 4.76 -22.07
C GLU A 343 8.07 3.74 -21.11
N ARG A 344 7.84 2.50 -21.57
CA ARG A 344 7.29 1.44 -20.72
C ARG A 344 8.19 1.15 -19.52
N LEU A 345 9.50 1.07 -19.73
CA LEU A 345 10.46 0.87 -18.64
C LEU A 345 10.42 2.02 -17.63
N PHE A 346 10.39 3.27 -18.10
CA PHE A 346 10.29 4.43 -17.20
C PHE A 346 9.00 4.38 -16.38
N HIS A 347 7.84 4.10 -16.99
CA HIS A 347 6.58 3.96 -16.28
C HIS A 347 6.60 2.85 -15.22
N SER A 348 7.15 1.67 -15.55
CA SER A 348 7.31 0.58 -14.56
C SER A 348 8.18 1.00 -13.37
N ILE A 349 9.26 1.74 -13.61
CA ILE A 349 10.12 2.26 -12.54
C ILE A 349 9.36 3.26 -11.66
N ILE A 350 8.60 4.18 -12.28
CA ILE A 350 7.81 5.18 -11.54
C ILE A 350 6.74 4.49 -10.69
N GLN A 351 5.99 3.56 -11.27
CA GLN A 351 4.94 2.82 -10.56
C GLN A 351 5.53 2.07 -9.36
N TRP A 352 6.60 1.29 -9.58
CA TRP A 352 7.28 0.57 -8.50
C TRP A 352 7.79 1.52 -7.41
N ALA A 353 8.38 2.66 -7.81
CA ALA A 353 8.91 3.63 -6.86
C ALA A 353 7.79 4.29 -6.02
N GLU A 354 6.62 4.57 -6.61
CA GLU A 354 5.46 5.11 -5.90
C GLU A 354 4.84 4.09 -4.93
N GLU A 355 4.70 2.83 -5.33
CA GLU A 355 4.24 1.73 -4.47
C GLU A 355 5.16 1.50 -3.25
N ASN A 356 6.42 1.94 -3.34
CA ASN A 356 7.44 1.82 -2.30
C ASN A 356 7.81 3.17 -1.63
N ASP A 357 6.94 4.18 -1.72
CA ASP A 357 7.11 5.52 -1.11
C ASP A 357 8.37 6.30 -1.57
N LEU A 358 8.97 5.91 -2.69
CA LEU A 358 10.10 6.57 -3.33
C LEU A 358 9.62 7.51 -4.44
N LYS A 359 9.07 8.66 -4.07
CA LYS A 359 8.56 9.64 -5.07
C LYS A 359 9.65 10.08 -6.06
N VAL A 360 9.39 9.97 -7.36
CA VAL A 360 10.24 10.56 -8.39
C VAL A 360 9.76 11.97 -8.72
N GLY A 361 10.69 12.93 -8.86
CA GLY A 361 10.37 14.35 -9.04
C GLY A 361 9.54 14.64 -10.29
N ASN A 362 8.53 15.50 -10.16
CA ASN A 362 7.56 15.74 -11.24
C ASN A 362 8.16 16.43 -12.48
N LYS A 363 9.24 17.21 -12.31
CA LYS A 363 9.98 17.81 -13.45
C LYS A 363 10.60 16.74 -14.34
N LEU A 364 11.18 15.70 -13.73
CA LEU A 364 11.79 14.59 -14.46
C LEU A 364 10.73 13.83 -15.27
N LYS A 365 9.59 13.52 -14.64
CA LYS A 365 8.44 12.92 -15.32
C LYS A 365 8.00 13.77 -16.51
N TRP A 366 7.87 15.08 -16.32
CA TRP A 366 7.48 16.02 -17.38
C TRP A 366 8.48 16.04 -18.56
N MET A 367 9.78 15.97 -18.29
CA MET A 367 10.80 15.91 -19.34
C MET A 367 10.69 14.62 -20.16
N VAL A 368 10.46 13.46 -19.52
CA VAL A 368 10.28 12.18 -20.22
C VAL A 368 8.96 12.18 -21.01
N GLU A 369 7.86 12.66 -20.42
CA GLU A 369 6.57 12.86 -21.12
C GLU A 369 6.77 13.72 -22.37
N GLY A 370 7.53 14.82 -22.28
CA GLY A 370 7.85 15.69 -23.41
C GLY A 370 8.69 15.01 -24.49
N LEU A 371 9.56 14.06 -24.15
CA LEU A 371 10.32 13.27 -25.13
C LEU A 371 9.46 12.17 -25.76
N ASN A 372 8.49 11.61 -25.04
CA ASN A 372 7.55 10.62 -25.58
C ASN A 372 6.52 11.23 -26.54
N ASP A 373 6.22 12.52 -26.41
CA ASP A 373 5.31 13.22 -27.32
C ASP A 373 5.90 13.32 -28.74
N THR A 374 5.62 12.33 -29.58
CA THR A 374 6.06 12.30 -30.98
C THR A 374 5.33 13.31 -31.88
N GLY A 375 4.29 13.97 -31.36
CA GLY A 375 3.50 14.97 -32.07
C GLY A 375 4.20 16.32 -32.20
N ASN A 376 5.14 16.63 -31.28
CA ASN A 376 5.83 17.92 -31.21
C ASN A 376 7.35 17.74 -31.16
N PHE A 377 8.10 18.73 -31.66
CA PHE A 377 9.54 18.88 -31.57
C PHE A 377 9.88 19.91 -30.49
N ASN A 378 10.69 19.53 -29.50
CA ASN A 378 11.02 20.35 -28.35
C ASN A 378 12.21 21.26 -28.68
N LEU A 379 11.94 22.54 -28.96
CA LEU A 379 12.95 23.54 -29.28
C LEU A 379 13.26 24.42 -28.06
N LEU A 380 14.50 24.34 -27.58
CA LEU A 380 14.98 25.14 -26.45
C LEU A 380 15.46 26.51 -26.91
N LEU A 381 14.92 27.58 -26.33
CA LEU A 381 15.34 28.95 -26.56
C LEU A 381 16.26 29.42 -25.46
N VAL A 382 17.49 29.77 -25.82
CA VAL A 382 18.54 30.19 -24.89
C VAL A 382 19.08 31.55 -25.31
N GLY A 383 19.41 32.41 -24.36
CA GLY A 383 19.98 33.73 -24.65
C GLY A 383 20.04 34.60 -23.41
N SER A 384 20.81 35.69 -23.47
CA SER A 384 20.96 36.63 -22.37
C SER A 384 19.64 37.34 -22.03
N ALA A 385 19.55 37.85 -20.78
CA ALA A 385 18.39 38.63 -20.37
C ALA A 385 18.23 39.85 -21.28
N GLY A 386 16.99 40.11 -21.70
CA GLY A 386 16.69 41.22 -22.61
C GLY A 386 16.97 40.95 -24.10
N ASN A 387 17.45 39.77 -24.53
CA ASN A 387 17.64 39.45 -25.98
C ASN A 387 16.30 39.26 -26.74
N GLY A 388 15.16 39.38 -26.06
CA GLY A 388 13.82 39.36 -26.68
C GLY A 388 13.25 37.96 -26.95
N LYS A 389 13.65 36.93 -26.18
CA LYS A 389 13.13 35.56 -26.31
C LYS A 389 11.61 35.49 -26.16
N THR A 390 11.08 36.06 -25.09
CA THR A 390 9.63 36.14 -24.82
C THR A 390 8.90 36.87 -25.95
N SER A 391 9.47 37.98 -26.44
CA SER A 391 8.88 38.75 -27.54
C SER A 391 8.80 37.96 -28.86
N PHE A 392 9.77 37.08 -29.11
CA PHE A 392 9.77 36.18 -30.26
C PHE A 392 8.68 35.10 -30.12
N ILE A 393 8.55 34.48 -28.95
CA ILE A 393 7.49 33.48 -28.71
C ILE A 393 6.11 34.10 -28.87
N GLN A 394 5.89 35.30 -28.31
CA GLN A 394 4.63 36.04 -28.46
C GLN A 394 4.30 36.35 -29.93
N SER A 395 5.31 36.62 -30.76
CA SER A 395 5.10 36.87 -32.20
C SER A 395 4.71 35.62 -32.98
N ILE A 396 5.09 34.44 -32.49
CA ILE A 396 4.70 33.14 -33.07
C ILE A 396 3.28 32.76 -32.65
N VAL A 397 2.98 32.94 -31.36
CA VAL A 397 1.70 32.53 -30.78
C VAL A 397 0.57 33.50 -31.09
N GLY A 398 0.88 34.79 -31.26
CA GLY A 398 -0.12 35.83 -31.55
C GLY A 398 -0.79 36.41 -30.30
N GLU A 399 -0.45 35.92 -29.11
CA GLU A 399 -0.98 36.37 -27.82
C GLU A 399 0.14 36.73 -26.83
N SER A 400 -0.18 37.52 -25.82
CA SER A 400 0.76 37.94 -24.77
C SER A 400 0.80 36.92 -23.64
N ILE A 401 1.83 36.08 -23.62
CA ILE A 401 2.02 34.97 -22.67
C ILE A 401 2.79 35.44 -21.41
N ALA A 402 2.57 36.68 -20.94
CA ALA A 402 3.20 37.36 -19.78
C ALA A 402 4.55 38.10 -19.99
N ALA A 403 5.09 38.72 -18.92
CA ALA A 403 6.20 39.70 -18.94
C ALA A 403 7.56 39.15 -19.42
N GLU A 404 8.47 40.04 -19.85
CA GLU A 404 9.77 39.68 -20.45
C GLU A 404 10.80 39.09 -19.47
N ASP A 405 10.72 39.42 -18.18
CA ASP A 405 11.65 38.95 -17.14
C ASP A 405 11.04 37.81 -16.31
N HIS A 406 11.63 36.62 -16.39
CA HIS A 406 11.21 35.44 -15.64
C HIS A 406 12.41 34.65 -15.09
N SER A 407 12.16 33.83 -14.08
CA SER A 407 13.13 32.98 -13.36
C SER A 407 12.83 31.48 -13.47
N SER A 408 11.82 31.11 -14.26
CA SER A 408 11.33 29.74 -14.47
C SER A 408 11.46 29.31 -15.93
N LEU A 409 11.45 28.00 -16.20
CA LEU A 409 11.30 27.50 -17.58
C LEU A 409 9.85 27.68 -18.00
N VAL A 410 9.61 28.25 -19.17
CA VAL A 410 8.26 28.36 -19.74
C VAL A 410 8.18 27.50 -20.99
N SER A 411 7.29 26.51 -20.96
CA SER A 411 6.97 25.71 -22.13
C SER A 411 5.69 26.20 -22.78
N VAL A 412 5.67 26.28 -24.11
CA VAL A 412 4.48 26.67 -24.89
C VAL A 412 4.27 25.68 -26.02
N LYS A 413 3.06 25.13 -26.13
CA LYS A 413 2.63 24.21 -27.20
C LYS A 413 1.19 24.48 -27.66
N ASP A 414 0.83 23.90 -28.79
CA ASP A 414 -0.55 23.89 -29.30
C ASP A 414 -1.45 22.92 -28.50
N GLY A 415 -2.72 23.26 -28.37
CA GLY A 415 -3.79 22.38 -27.89
C GLY A 415 -5.19 22.96 -28.11
N ASP A 416 -6.21 22.22 -27.70
CA ASP A 416 -7.61 22.58 -27.98
C ASP A 416 -8.14 23.71 -27.09
N ASP A 417 -7.64 23.81 -25.85
CA ASP A 417 -8.02 24.80 -24.84
C ASP A 417 -6.77 25.40 -24.15
N LEU A 418 -6.95 26.53 -23.47
CA LEU A 418 -5.91 27.12 -22.63
C LEU A 418 -5.74 26.29 -21.36
N GLU A 419 -4.57 25.66 -21.20
CA GLU A 419 -4.18 24.95 -19.98
C GLU A 419 -2.83 25.46 -19.48
N ILE A 420 -2.73 25.71 -18.18
CA ILE A 420 -1.50 26.19 -17.55
C ILE A 420 -1.19 25.30 -16.35
N LEU A 421 -0.02 24.68 -16.35
CA LEU A 421 0.46 23.84 -15.28
C LEU A 421 1.75 24.41 -14.69
N GLU A 422 1.72 24.67 -13.39
CA GLU A 422 2.90 24.92 -12.57
C GLU A 422 3.45 23.60 -12.06
N ILE A 423 4.72 23.33 -12.36
CA ILE A 423 5.39 22.07 -12.03
C ILE A 423 6.64 22.35 -11.21
N THR A 424 6.64 21.85 -9.98
CA THR A 424 7.80 21.77 -9.10
C THR A 424 8.26 20.31 -9.00
N ASP A 425 9.32 19.99 -8.27
CA ASP A 425 9.67 18.57 -8.07
C ASP A 425 8.65 17.82 -7.19
N THR A 426 7.89 18.54 -6.35
CA THR A 426 6.96 17.97 -5.38
C THR A 426 5.50 17.98 -5.83
N GLU A 427 5.11 18.96 -6.65
CA GLU A 427 3.70 19.21 -6.98
C GLU A 427 3.50 19.57 -8.46
N ARG A 428 2.32 19.26 -9.00
CA ARG A 428 1.80 19.77 -10.27
C ARG A 428 0.47 20.47 -9.98
N LYS A 429 0.39 21.77 -10.25
CA LYS A 429 -0.76 22.61 -9.91
C LYS A 429 -1.29 23.30 -11.15
N ALA A 430 -2.60 23.23 -11.37
CA ALA A 430 -3.26 23.99 -12.43
C ALA A 430 -3.41 25.46 -12.02
N VAL A 431 -3.10 26.37 -12.96
CA VAL A 431 -3.26 27.81 -12.82
C VAL A 431 -4.41 28.26 -13.70
N LEU A 432 -5.34 29.04 -13.15
CA LEU A 432 -6.63 29.35 -13.80
C LEU A 432 -6.52 30.49 -14.82
N GLU A 433 -5.66 31.48 -14.58
CA GLU A 433 -5.52 32.65 -15.46
C GLU A 433 -4.05 33.01 -15.73
N LEU A 434 -3.79 33.55 -16.93
CA LEU A 434 -2.47 34.03 -17.35
C LEU A 434 -1.93 35.17 -16.45
N THR A 435 -2.80 35.87 -15.73
CA THR A 435 -2.43 36.96 -14.80
C THR A 435 -1.81 36.48 -13.50
N ASP A 436 -2.12 35.25 -13.07
CA ASP A 436 -1.55 34.65 -11.85
C ASP A 436 -0.13 34.08 -12.10
N LEU A 437 0.31 34.03 -13.37
CA LEU A 437 1.61 33.50 -13.78
C LEU A 437 2.81 34.33 -13.33
N ASP A 438 2.66 35.64 -13.16
CA ASP A 438 3.79 36.54 -12.89
C ASP A 438 4.43 36.28 -11.52
N GLU A 439 3.66 35.80 -10.53
CA GLU A 439 4.20 35.39 -9.23
C GLU A 439 4.91 34.03 -9.33
N THR A 440 4.30 33.05 -10.01
CA THR A 440 4.88 31.72 -10.23
C THR A 440 6.18 31.78 -11.04
N ARG A 441 6.26 32.62 -12.07
CA ARG A 441 7.45 32.80 -12.93
C ARG A 441 8.65 33.41 -12.22
N ARG A 442 8.44 34.07 -11.08
CA ARG A 442 9.53 34.62 -10.25
C ARG A 442 10.15 33.57 -9.34
N GLN A 443 9.50 32.42 -9.18
CA GLN A 443 10.03 31.32 -8.39
C GLN A 443 11.07 30.56 -9.21
N ARG A 444 12.32 30.56 -8.74
CA ARG A 444 13.39 29.78 -9.37
C ARG A 444 13.11 28.29 -9.27
N GLY A 445 13.48 27.55 -10.30
CA GLY A 445 13.36 26.09 -10.31
C GLY A 445 11.91 25.61 -10.47
N THR A 446 11.03 26.39 -11.08
CA THR A 446 9.69 25.95 -11.49
C THR A 446 9.63 25.78 -13.01
N ILE A 447 8.74 24.91 -13.50
CA ILE A 447 8.38 24.80 -14.91
C ILE A 447 6.94 25.27 -15.05
N VAL A 448 6.68 26.18 -15.99
CA VAL A 448 5.36 26.65 -16.35
C VAL A 448 5.04 26.08 -17.73
N ASP A 449 4.16 25.10 -17.79
CA ASP A 449 3.73 24.46 -19.04
C ASP A 449 2.42 25.06 -19.52
N VAL A 450 2.45 25.70 -20.69
CA VAL A 450 1.33 26.44 -21.28
C VAL A 450 0.90 25.74 -22.56
N THR A 451 -0.36 25.30 -22.58
CA THR A 451 -1.05 24.80 -23.77
C THR A 451 -2.05 25.86 -24.20
N LEU A 452 -2.07 26.22 -25.49
CA LEU A 452 -2.98 27.22 -26.04
C LEU A 452 -3.25 26.93 -27.52
N ILE A 453 -4.24 27.61 -28.11
CA ILE A 453 -4.56 27.45 -29.53
C ILE A 453 -3.54 28.22 -30.36
N SER A 454 -2.73 27.52 -31.17
CA SER A 454 -1.77 28.17 -32.08
C SER A 454 -1.56 27.37 -33.36
N ASP A 455 -2.14 27.88 -34.46
CA ASP A 455 -1.98 27.31 -35.80
C ASP A 455 -0.50 27.17 -36.22
N TYR A 456 0.35 28.13 -35.82
CA TYR A 456 1.76 28.07 -36.19
C TYR A 456 2.49 26.92 -35.49
N LEU A 457 2.29 26.77 -34.17
CA LEU A 457 2.89 25.69 -33.39
C LEU A 457 2.39 24.33 -33.87
N LYS A 458 1.09 24.21 -34.15
CA LYS A 458 0.46 23.01 -34.72
C LYS A 458 1.05 22.60 -36.05
N ASN A 459 1.09 23.54 -37.01
CA ASN A 459 1.53 23.26 -38.38
C ASN A 459 3.02 22.91 -38.46
N ASN A 460 3.83 23.44 -37.53
CA ASN A 460 5.25 23.13 -37.45
C ASN A 460 5.59 22.02 -36.45
N ARG A 461 4.59 21.49 -35.73
CA ARG A 461 4.77 20.48 -34.67
C ARG A 461 5.80 20.95 -33.64
N LEU A 462 5.62 22.14 -33.06
CA LEU A 462 6.61 22.77 -32.19
C LEU A 462 6.11 22.89 -30.76
N ARG A 463 7.00 22.53 -29.83
CA ARG A 463 6.95 22.95 -28.44
C ARG A 463 8.15 23.85 -28.17
N LEU A 464 7.89 25.09 -27.77
CA LEU A 464 8.92 26.06 -27.46
C LEU A 464 9.22 26.01 -25.97
N LEU A 465 10.50 25.96 -25.61
CA LEU A 465 10.98 25.93 -24.22
C LEU A 465 11.81 27.19 -23.96
N ASP A 466 11.23 28.20 -23.33
CA ASP A 466 11.89 29.46 -23.00
C ASP A 466 12.62 29.40 -21.67
N THR A 467 13.95 29.52 -21.70
CA THR A 467 14.76 29.53 -20.48
C THR A 467 14.91 30.93 -19.91
N PRO A 468 15.11 31.09 -18.60
CA PRO A 468 15.51 32.37 -18.01
C PRO A 468 16.73 32.97 -18.72
N GLY A 469 16.82 34.30 -18.72
CA GLY A 469 17.95 35.02 -19.33
C GLY A 469 19.25 34.84 -18.57
N PHE A 470 20.33 34.47 -19.27
CA PHE A 470 21.66 34.34 -18.66
C PHE A 470 22.33 35.70 -18.46
N ASN A 471 22.76 35.99 -17.23
CA ASN A 471 23.41 37.25 -16.85
C ASN A 471 24.92 37.07 -16.58
N GLY A 472 25.64 36.46 -17.51
CA GLY A 472 27.10 36.28 -17.39
C GLY A 472 27.53 35.31 -16.29
N GLU A 473 26.63 34.41 -15.88
CA GLU A 473 26.95 33.30 -14.98
C GLU A 473 28.01 32.40 -15.60
N LYS A 474 28.97 31.94 -14.77
CA LYS A 474 30.16 31.19 -15.22
C LYS A 474 29.94 29.68 -15.34
N SER A 475 28.79 29.18 -14.93
CA SER A 475 28.48 27.75 -14.90
C SER A 475 27.01 27.52 -15.12
N VAL A 476 26.68 26.49 -15.90
CA VAL A 476 25.32 26.05 -16.14
C VAL A 476 24.72 25.38 -14.89
N GLU A 477 23.62 25.93 -14.37
CA GLU A 477 22.86 25.36 -13.24
C GLU A 477 22.33 23.94 -13.55
N SER A 478 22.14 23.10 -12.52
CA SER A 478 21.71 21.70 -12.68
C SER A 478 20.37 21.54 -13.40
N ASP A 479 19.42 22.44 -13.14
CA ASP A 479 18.09 22.41 -13.74
C ASP A 479 18.17 22.66 -15.26
N PHE A 480 19.02 23.59 -15.68
CA PHE A 480 19.26 23.85 -17.11
C PHE A 480 19.89 22.66 -17.83
N GLN A 481 20.78 21.91 -17.18
CA GLN A 481 21.31 20.66 -17.75
C GLN A 481 20.17 19.67 -18.05
N GLY A 482 19.18 19.56 -17.16
CA GLY A 482 17.98 18.78 -17.39
C GLY A 482 17.26 19.19 -18.68
N TYR A 483 17.04 20.50 -18.86
CA TYR A 483 16.36 21.04 -20.03
C TYR A 483 17.12 20.80 -21.33
N LEU A 484 18.45 20.89 -21.32
CA LEU A 484 19.29 20.52 -22.48
C LEU A 484 19.05 19.06 -22.90
N HIS A 485 18.98 18.14 -21.93
CA HIS A 485 18.75 16.72 -22.20
C HIS A 485 17.29 16.41 -22.58
N GLY A 486 16.33 17.24 -22.18
CA GLY A 486 14.91 17.12 -22.56
C GLY A 486 14.52 17.74 -23.90
N SER A 487 15.45 18.41 -24.58
CA SER A 487 15.17 19.20 -25.80
C SER A 487 15.76 18.56 -27.06
N ASP A 488 15.10 18.67 -28.21
CA ASP A 488 15.56 18.09 -29.47
C ASP A 488 16.54 18.97 -30.24
N GLY A 489 16.43 20.28 -30.04
CA GLY A 489 17.34 21.27 -30.59
C GLY A 489 17.37 22.53 -29.75
N LEU A 490 18.36 23.37 -30.02
CA LEU A 490 18.56 24.65 -29.34
C LEU A 490 18.60 25.78 -30.37
N LEU A 491 17.81 26.82 -30.13
CA LEU A 491 17.83 28.09 -30.86
C LEU A 491 18.36 29.19 -29.92
N PHE A 492 19.59 29.65 -30.19
CA PHE A 492 20.22 30.68 -29.38
C PHE A 492 19.84 32.08 -29.90
N VAL A 493 19.19 32.88 -29.06
CA VAL A 493 18.66 34.20 -29.40
C VAL A 493 19.70 35.28 -29.09
N LEU A 494 20.19 35.92 -30.16
CA LEU A 494 21.16 37.02 -30.13
C LEU A 494 20.46 38.37 -30.29
N ASP A 495 21.00 39.40 -29.65
CA ASP A 495 20.59 40.79 -29.86
C ASP A 495 21.37 41.39 -31.04
N ALA A 496 20.67 41.83 -32.10
CA ALA A 496 21.31 42.39 -33.28
C ALA A 496 22.12 43.67 -33.04
N ARG A 497 21.94 44.34 -31.89
CA ARG A 497 22.72 45.53 -31.51
C ARG A 497 24.14 45.19 -31.05
N ALA A 498 24.34 43.99 -30.52
CA ALA A 498 25.64 43.51 -30.05
C ALA A 498 25.71 41.97 -30.12
N PRO A 499 25.68 41.37 -31.33
CA PRO A 499 25.53 39.94 -31.47
C PRO A 499 26.81 39.17 -31.14
N PHE A 500 26.63 38.01 -30.48
CA PHE A 500 27.65 37.00 -30.22
C PHE A 500 28.82 37.51 -29.36
N THR A 501 28.50 37.93 -28.14
CA THR A 501 29.44 38.39 -27.13
C THR A 501 30.36 37.27 -26.62
N GLY A 502 31.46 37.64 -25.96
CA GLY A 502 32.38 36.66 -25.37
C GLY A 502 31.72 35.76 -24.31
N SER A 503 30.82 36.31 -23.49
CA SER A 503 30.06 35.56 -22.49
C SER A 503 29.07 34.57 -23.13
N GLU A 504 28.38 34.97 -24.20
CA GLU A 504 27.47 34.06 -24.93
C GLU A 504 28.24 32.92 -25.59
N ARG A 505 29.42 33.22 -26.17
CA ARG A 505 30.32 32.21 -26.73
C ARG A 505 30.76 31.20 -25.67
N ASP A 506 31.22 31.67 -24.51
CA ASP A 506 31.73 30.79 -23.46
C ASP A 506 30.62 29.88 -22.91
N LEU A 507 29.40 30.40 -22.72
CA LEU A 507 28.21 29.61 -22.37
C LEU A 507 27.89 28.55 -23.44
N LEU A 508 27.89 28.92 -24.72
CA LEU A 508 27.61 27.99 -25.81
C LEU A 508 28.65 26.86 -25.93
N LEU A 509 29.91 27.15 -25.65
CA LEU A 509 30.97 26.12 -25.60
C LEU A 509 30.76 25.16 -24.42
N GLU A 510 30.29 25.66 -23.28
CA GLU A 510 29.89 24.81 -22.14
C GLU A 510 28.69 23.93 -22.50
N ILE A 511 27.66 24.51 -23.14
CA ILE A 511 26.48 23.77 -23.62
C ILE A 511 26.90 22.67 -24.60
N GLN A 512 27.76 22.97 -25.58
CA GLN A 512 28.23 21.99 -26.54
C GLN A 512 29.03 20.85 -25.87
N LYS A 513 29.75 21.15 -24.78
CA LYS A 513 30.43 20.11 -23.99
C LYS A 513 29.45 19.21 -23.24
N LEU A 514 28.37 19.78 -22.68
CA LEU A 514 27.35 19.04 -21.94
C LEU A 514 26.41 18.23 -22.86
N ALA A 515 26.08 18.77 -24.03
CA ALA A 515 25.16 18.18 -25.00
C ALA A 515 25.75 18.19 -26.42
N PRO A 516 26.79 17.39 -26.70
CA PRO A 516 27.55 17.45 -27.96
C PRO A 516 26.76 17.06 -29.22
N LYS A 517 25.63 16.36 -29.05
CA LYS A 517 24.75 15.93 -30.15
C LYS A 517 23.53 16.86 -30.34
N LEU A 518 23.37 17.90 -29.52
CA LEU A 518 22.25 18.82 -29.64
C LEU A 518 22.48 19.78 -30.81
N PRO A 519 21.60 19.84 -31.82
CA PRO A 519 21.73 20.80 -32.91
C PRO A 519 21.52 22.23 -32.37
N ILE A 520 22.49 23.11 -32.65
CA ILE A 520 22.49 24.51 -32.20
C ILE A 520 22.42 25.42 -33.43
N HIS A 521 21.39 26.24 -33.50
CA HIS A 521 21.25 27.31 -34.50
C HIS A 521 20.92 28.64 -33.79
N PHE A 522 20.95 29.75 -34.53
CA PHE A 522 20.93 31.08 -33.97
C PHE A 522 19.80 31.92 -34.56
N LEU A 523 19.16 32.71 -33.69
CA LEU A 523 18.16 33.70 -34.05
C LEU A 523 18.75 35.09 -33.79
N LEU A 524 18.93 35.89 -34.83
CA LEU A 524 19.36 37.28 -34.71
C LEU A 524 18.13 38.18 -34.59
N ASN A 525 17.80 38.58 -33.36
CA ASN A 525 16.57 39.29 -33.03
C ASN A 525 16.76 40.81 -32.97
N LYS A 526 15.66 41.57 -33.07
CA LYS A 526 15.61 43.06 -33.08
C LYS A 526 16.23 43.73 -34.31
N MET A 527 16.16 43.07 -35.46
CA MET A 527 16.66 43.63 -36.72
C MET A 527 15.98 44.94 -37.15
N ASP A 528 14.79 45.24 -36.62
CA ASP A 528 14.09 46.54 -36.79
C ASP A 528 14.81 47.72 -36.13
N THR A 529 15.69 47.46 -35.16
CA THR A 529 16.45 48.52 -34.50
C THR A 529 17.65 49.01 -35.32
N ILE A 530 17.92 48.37 -36.48
CA ILE A 530 19.00 48.72 -37.39
C ILE A 530 18.47 49.71 -38.44
N TYR A 531 19.05 50.91 -38.47
CA TYR A 531 18.56 52.07 -39.22
C TYR A 531 18.65 51.97 -40.77
N SER A 532 19.09 50.85 -41.37
CA SER A 532 19.22 50.67 -42.83
C SER A 532 19.33 49.20 -43.24
N ASP A 533 18.64 48.81 -44.32
CA ASP A 533 18.66 47.45 -44.89
C ASP A 533 20.08 46.98 -45.27
N GLN A 534 20.94 47.88 -45.76
CA GLN A 534 22.34 47.54 -46.08
C GLN A 534 23.17 47.25 -44.82
N VAL A 535 22.87 47.93 -43.72
CA VAL A 535 23.54 47.69 -42.42
C VAL A 535 23.01 46.42 -41.78
N ALA A 536 21.72 46.11 -41.97
CA ALA A 536 21.09 44.87 -41.53
C ALA A 536 21.73 43.64 -42.20
N VAL A 537 21.85 43.63 -43.53
CA VAL A 537 22.52 42.54 -44.27
C VAL A 537 23.97 42.37 -43.82
N ARG A 538 24.70 43.47 -43.67
CA ARG A 538 26.10 43.42 -43.21
C ARG A 538 26.23 42.88 -41.77
N MET A 539 25.32 43.25 -40.86
CA MET A 539 25.31 42.75 -39.49
C MET A 539 24.99 41.26 -39.43
N GLU A 540 24.10 40.77 -40.30
CA GLU A 540 23.81 39.35 -40.45
C GLU A 540 25.04 38.57 -40.91
N ASP A 541 25.71 39.02 -41.99
CA ASP A 541 26.93 38.40 -42.51
C ASP A 541 28.07 38.39 -41.47
N GLU A 542 28.33 39.52 -40.81
CA GLU A 542 29.37 39.62 -39.78
C GLU A 542 29.07 38.74 -38.55
N THR A 543 27.79 38.59 -38.19
CA THR A 543 27.38 37.68 -37.11
C THR A 543 27.55 36.23 -37.52
N TRP A 544 27.17 35.90 -38.75
CA TRP A 544 27.35 34.57 -39.31
C TRP A 544 28.82 34.16 -39.31
N ASP A 545 29.73 35.01 -39.78
CA ASP A 545 31.17 34.75 -39.79
C ASP A 545 31.71 34.46 -38.38
N LYS A 546 31.28 35.24 -37.37
CA LYS A 546 31.68 35.05 -35.97
C LYS A 546 31.17 33.72 -35.40
N VAL A 547 29.91 33.39 -35.64
CA VAL A 547 29.29 32.14 -35.17
C VAL A 547 29.96 30.94 -35.84
N ASN A 548 30.13 31.00 -37.17
CA ASN A 548 30.65 29.91 -38.00
C ASN A 548 32.11 29.55 -37.64
N ALA A 549 32.89 30.50 -37.11
CA ALA A 549 34.24 30.25 -36.61
C ALA A 549 34.29 29.25 -35.43
N TYR A 550 33.21 29.14 -34.65
CA TYR A 550 33.10 28.22 -33.51
C TYR A 550 32.10 27.08 -33.76
N PHE A 551 31.03 27.35 -34.52
CA PHE A 551 29.94 26.42 -34.81
C PHE A 551 29.74 26.30 -36.33
N PRO A 552 30.59 25.53 -37.03
CA PRO A 552 30.65 25.51 -38.51
C PRO A 552 29.40 24.94 -39.20
N HIS A 553 28.53 24.26 -38.44
CA HIS A 553 27.29 23.69 -38.94
C HIS A 553 26.06 24.51 -38.54
N ALA A 554 26.24 25.55 -37.72
CA ALA A 554 25.14 26.39 -37.29
C ALA A 554 24.66 27.31 -38.42
N LYS A 555 23.39 27.69 -38.34
CA LYS A 555 22.76 28.67 -39.22
C LYS A 555 22.22 29.82 -38.39
N VAL A 556 22.18 31.00 -38.99
CA VAL A 556 21.66 32.22 -38.39
C VAL A 556 20.38 32.59 -39.14
N PHE A 557 19.32 32.93 -38.42
CA PHE A 557 18.07 33.43 -39.00
C PHE A 557 17.80 34.84 -38.47
N ALA A 558 17.65 35.82 -39.36
CA ALA A 558 17.31 37.19 -39.01
C ALA A 558 15.81 37.31 -38.70
N PHE A 559 15.47 37.87 -37.55
CA PHE A 559 14.08 38.03 -37.09
C PHE A 559 13.80 39.43 -36.55
N SER A 560 12.58 39.90 -36.77
CA SER A 560 12.09 41.11 -36.12
C SER A 560 10.57 41.19 -36.13
N LYS A 561 10.03 41.67 -35.00
CA LYS A 561 8.60 41.78 -34.72
C LYS A 561 7.85 42.79 -35.61
N LEU A 562 8.55 43.72 -36.27
CA LEU A 562 7.94 44.84 -37.03
C LEU A 562 7.87 44.61 -38.55
N TYR A 563 8.47 43.56 -39.10
CA TYR A 563 8.42 43.23 -40.54
C TYR A 563 7.19 42.38 -40.92
N ASP A 564 7.01 42.09 -42.22
CA ASP A 564 5.88 41.28 -42.75
C ASP A 564 5.81 39.90 -42.07
N SER A 565 4.97 39.83 -41.04
CA SER A 565 4.90 38.70 -40.12
C SER A 565 4.51 37.40 -40.81
N LYS A 566 3.74 37.44 -41.90
CA LYS A 566 3.31 36.23 -42.59
C LYS A 566 4.44 35.60 -43.41
N GLN A 567 5.17 36.40 -44.18
CA GLN A 567 6.28 35.89 -44.99
C GLN A 567 7.45 35.47 -44.09
N GLN A 568 7.77 36.25 -43.06
CA GLN A 568 8.84 35.92 -42.12
C GLN A 568 8.56 34.63 -41.34
N LEU A 569 7.32 34.39 -40.90
CA LEU A 569 6.94 33.14 -40.23
C LEU A 569 7.03 31.93 -41.18
N LYS A 570 6.71 32.11 -42.46
CA LYS A 570 6.89 31.06 -43.48
C LYS A 570 8.36 30.73 -43.68
N ASP A 571 9.22 31.73 -43.73
CA ASP A 571 10.68 31.56 -43.87
C ASP A 571 11.28 30.92 -42.61
N LEU A 572 10.80 31.29 -41.43
CA LEU A 572 11.15 30.64 -40.16
C LEU A 572 10.74 29.16 -40.16
N SER A 573 9.54 28.84 -40.64
CA SER A 573 9.08 27.45 -40.77
C SER A 573 10.02 26.64 -41.67
N ALA A 574 10.41 27.20 -42.82
CA ALA A 574 11.37 26.57 -43.73
C ALA A 574 12.76 26.40 -43.09
N PHE A 575 13.22 27.39 -42.32
CA PHE A 575 14.46 27.33 -41.56
C PHE A 575 14.43 26.20 -40.53
N LEU A 576 13.35 26.08 -39.75
CA LEU A 576 13.22 25.06 -38.72
C LEU A 576 13.16 23.64 -39.31
N GLN A 577 12.40 23.46 -40.40
CA GLN A 577 12.33 22.19 -41.11
C GLN A 577 13.69 21.78 -41.70
N THR A 578 14.41 22.71 -42.33
CA THR A 578 15.69 22.38 -42.98
C THR A 578 16.80 22.01 -41.99
N ASN A 579 16.82 22.67 -40.83
CA ASN A 579 17.96 22.59 -39.90
C ASN A 579 17.76 21.62 -38.73
N TYR A 580 16.52 21.38 -38.29
CA TYR A 580 16.25 20.53 -37.13
C TYR A 580 15.60 19.18 -37.47
N HIS A 581 14.88 19.07 -38.59
CA HIS A 581 14.16 17.85 -38.95
C HIS A 581 15.04 16.90 -39.78
N ASP A 582 16.18 16.48 -39.22
CA ASP A 582 16.83 15.27 -39.72
C ASP A 582 15.99 14.04 -39.32
N GLY A 583 15.99 12.98 -40.14
CA GLY A 583 15.14 11.79 -39.89
C GLY A 583 15.49 10.99 -38.63
N ASN A 584 16.43 11.46 -37.81
CA ASN A 584 17.03 10.71 -36.69
C ASN A 584 16.68 11.28 -35.31
N TRP A 585 15.82 12.29 -35.21
CA TRP A 585 15.49 12.90 -33.91
C TRP A 585 14.80 11.92 -32.94
N MET A 586 13.98 10.99 -33.44
CA MET A 586 13.34 9.94 -32.61
C MET A 586 14.37 9.00 -31.95
N GLU A 587 15.43 8.64 -32.68
CA GLU A 587 16.53 7.83 -32.13
C GLU A 587 17.27 8.61 -31.03
N ARG A 588 17.53 9.90 -31.25
CA ARG A 588 18.12 10.76 -30.20
C ARG A 588 17.24 10.87 -28.96
N ARG A 589 15.91 10.83 -29.12
CA ARG A 589 14.97 10.84 -27.98
C ARG A 589 15.02 9.55 -27.20
N SER A 590 15.05 8.41 -27.88
CA SER A 590 15.29 7.11 -27.24
C SER A 590 16.57 7.16 -26.37
N GLU A 591 17.68 7.68 -26.89
CA GLU A 591 18.95 7.77 -26.14
C GLU A 591 18.79 8.59 -24.84
N LYS A 592 18.07 9.71 -24.94
CA LYS A 592 17.84 10.63 -23.82
C LYS A 592 16.97 9.98 -22.75
N ILE A 593 15.92 9.26 -23.14
CA ILE A 593 15.05 8.54 -22.21
C ILE A 593 15.86 7.48 -21.46
N LEU A 594 16.66 6.67 -22.15
CA LEU A 594 17.51 5.68 -21.50
C LEU A 594 18.50 6.33 -20.51
N ALA A 595 19.06 7.50 -20.86
CA ALA A 595 19.91 8.28 -19.95
C ALA A 595 19.14 8.80 -18.72
N PHE A 596 17.90 9.25 -18.89
CA PHE A 596 17.03 9.67 -17.78
C PHE A 596 16.63 8.49 -16.88
N ILE A 597 16.31 7.33 -17.46
CA ILE A 597 16.05 6.09 -16.72
C ILE A 597 17.26 5.74 -15.85
N ARG A 598 18.47 5.74 -16.42
CA ARG A 598 19.71 5.51 -15.67
C ARG A 598 19.85 6.45 -14.48
N LYS A 599 19.65 7.76 -14.70
CA LYS A 599 19.70 8.78 -13.64
C LYS A 599 18.64 8.54 -12.57
N THR A 600 17.44 8.10 -12.97
CA THR A 600 16.34 7.76 -12.06
C THR A 600 16.70 6.59 -11.16
N LEU A 601 17.26 5.51 -11.73
CA LEU A 601 17.68 4.34 -10.96
C LEU A 601 18.76 4.69 -9.92
N SER A 602 19.75 5.50 -10.30
CA SER A 602 20.76 6.00 -9.35
C SER A 602 20.15 6.86 -8.24
N TYR A 603 19.22 7.77 -8.59
CA TYR A 603 18.51 8.61 -7.62
C TYR A 603 17.68 7.78 -6.63
N LEU A 604 17.00 6.72 -7.09
CA LEU A 604 16.19 5.86 -6.23
C LEU A 604 17.03 5.15 -5.16
N LEU A 605 18.23 4.68 -5.53
CA LEU A 605 19.18 4.08 -4.57
C LEU A 605 19.64 5.09 -3.52
N GLU A 606 20.01 6.30 -3.94
CA GLU A 606 20.42 7.37 -3.02
C GLU A 606 19.27 7.81 -2.11
N LYS A 607 18.06 7.94 -2.65
CA LYS A 607 16.87 8.36 -1.92
C LYS A 607 16.49 7.37 -0.82
N ARG A 608 16.61 6.07 -1.08
CA ARG A 608 16.42 5.04 -0.05
C ARG A 608 17.36 5.27 1.13
N ALA A 609 18.66 5.43 0.86
CA ALA A 609 19.64 5.66 1.92
C ALA A 609 19.38 6.98 2.67
N ALA A 610 18.87 8.00 1.97
CA ALA A 610 18.45 9.25 2.61
C ALA A 610 17.22 9.08 3.51
N ASN A 611 16.22 8.29 3.10
CA ASN A 611 15.03 7.98 3.90
C ASN A 611 15.39 7.22 5.18
N GLU A 612 16.31 6.25 5.09
CA GLU A 612 16.83 5.52 6.25
C GLU A 612 17.45 6.48 7.28
N ARG A 613 18.37 7.34 6.83
CA ARG A 613 19.00 8.37 7.69
C ARG A 613 17.98 9.35 8.27
N LYS A 614 16.95 9.71 7.50
CA LYS A 614 15.86 10.58 7.96
C LYS A 614 15.10 9.91 9.11
N CYS A 615 14.76 8.63 8.99
CA CYS A 615 14.10 7.88 10.07
C CYS A 615 14.99 7.82 11.31
N GLU A 616 16.27 7.48 11.16
CA GLU A 616 17.23 7.46 12.28
C GLU A 616 17.33 8.83 12.98
N HIS A 617 17.39 9.92 12.20
CA HIS A 617 17.42 11.26 12.75
C HIS A 617 16.12 11.64 13.47
N SER A 618 14.96 11.33 12.87
CA SER A 618 13.65 11.60 13.45
C SER A 618 13.42 10.83 14.75
N ILE A 619 13.84 9.55 14.83
CA ILE A 619 13.80 8.75 16.06
C ILE A 619 14.63 9.45 17.15
N SER A 620 15.90 9.74 16.86
CA SER A 620 16.79 10.36 17.85
C SER A 620 16.31 11.72 18.33
N TRP A 621 15.75 12.54 17.42
CA TRP A 621 15.20 13.84 17.76
C TRP A 621 13.94 13.72 18.62
N ASN A 622 13.03 12.79 18.29
CA ASN A 622 11.82 12.55 19.07
C ASN A 622 12.11 11.96 20.45
N GLU A 623 13.09 11.05 20.58
CA GLU A 623 13.55 10.54 21.89
C GLU A 623 14.07 11.66 22.79
N GLN A 624 14.86 12.60 22.23
CA GLN A 624 15.30 13.78 22.96
C GLN A 624 14.13 14.68 23.36
N MET A 625 13.14 14.83 22.50
CA MET A 625 11.96 15.63 22.77
C MET A 625 11.08 15.02 23.88
N GLU A 626 10.91 13.70 23.87
CA GLU A 626 10.21 12.97 24.92
C GLU A 626 10.87 13.19 26.29
N VAL A 627 12.20 13.12 26.38
CA VAL A 627 12.94 13.40 27.63
C VAL A 627 12.68 14.82 28.11
N LYS A 628 12.67 15.81 27.21
CA LYS A 628 12.39 17.21 27.56
C LYS A 628 10.95 17.42 28.01
N LEU A 629 9.98 16.81 27.34
CA LEU A 629 8.56 16.89 27.70
C LEU A 629 8.28 16.24 29.07
N ASN A 630 8.89 15.09 29.36
CA ASN A 630 8.81 14.49 30.70
C ASN A 630 9.45 15.40 31.76
N GLY A 631 10.57 16.05 31.44
CA GLY A 631 11.17 17.08 32.29
C GLY A 631 10.20 18.23 32.59
N ALA A 632 9.48 18.70 31.58
CA ALA A 632 8.48 19.75 31.72
C ALA A 632 7.28 19.34 32.59
N VAL A 633 6.78 18.10 32.47
CA VAL A 633 5.74 17.56 33.36
C VAL A 633 6.19 17.60 34.82
N ASN A 634 7.41 17.17 35.11
CA ASN A 634 7.95 17.19 36.47
C ASN A 634 8.09 18.63 37.00
N GLN A 635 8.62 19.55 36.19
CA GLN A 635 8.74 20.96 36.58
C GLN A 635 7.39 21.62 36.87
N LEU A 636 6.36 21.30 36.06
CA LEU A 636 5.01 21.80 36.30
C LEU A 636 4.39 21.21 37.57
N GLY A 637 4.68 19.94 37.89
CA GLY A 637 4.27 19.28 39.14
C GLY A 637 4.92 19.89 40.37
N ASP A 638 6.22 20.19 40.30
CA ASP A 638 6.93 20.88 41.37
C ASP A 638 6.34 22.28 41.61
N LEU A 639 6.03 23.01 40.53
CA LEU A 639 5.39 24.32 40.60
C LEU A 639 3.98 24.25 41.20
N GLU A 640 3.13 23.33 40.74
CA GLU A 640 1.78 23.12 41.30
C GLU A 640 1.86 22.90 42.81
N LYS A 641 2.76 22.01 43.26
CA LYS A 641 2.92 21.70 44.67
C LYS A 641 3.37 22.90 45.48
N GLU A 642 4.39 23.64 45.01
CA GLU A 642 4.88 24.85 45.67
C GLU A 642 3.75 25.87 45.84
N LYS A 643 3.00 26.14 44.76
CA LYS A 643 1.93 27.13 44.76
C LYS A 643 0.73 26.68 45.59
N SER A 644 0.38 25.40 45.56
CA SER A 644 -0.66 24.81 46.42
C SER A 644 -0.33 24.97 47.91
N GLU A 645 0.90 24.62 48.30
CA GLU A 645 1.36 24.76 49.68
C GLU A 645 1.31 26.22 50.16
N ASN A 646 1.71 27.17 49.32
CA ASN A 646 1.69 28.60 49.64
C ASN A 646 0.26 29.13 49.83
N ILE A 647 -0.63 28.83 48.88
CA ILE A 647 -2.03 29.30 48.90
C ILE A 647 -2.79 28.73 50.11
N ILE A 648 -2.68 27.42 50.35
CA ILE A 648 -3.37 26.74 51.47
C ILE A 648 -2.82 27.21 52.82
N ARG A 649 -1.50 27.39 52.93
CA ARG A 649 -0.89 27.92 54.17
C ARG A 649 -1.38 29.33 54.48
N ALA A 650 -1.46 30.20 53.48
CA ALA A 650 -1.98 31.55 53.64
C ALA A 650 -3.46 31.54 54.11
N TYR A 651 -4.28 30.65 53.55
CA TYR A 651 -5.67 30.47 53.98
C TYR A 651 -5.77 30.02 55.45
N ARG A 652 -4.96 29.03 55.85
CA ARG A 652 -4.93 28.52 57.23
C ARG A 652 -4.62 29.61 58.25
N LEU A 653 -3.64 30.47 57.94
CA LEU A 653 -3.27 31.58 58.82
C LEU A 653 -4.44 32.55 59.05
N LEU A 654 -5.18 32.89 57.99
CA LEU A 654 -6.37 33.73 58.05
C LEU A 654 -7.48 33.10 58.91
N LYS A 655 -7.69 31.78 58.80
CA LYS A 655 -8.68 31.04 59.59
C LYS A 655 -8.28 30.99 61.07
N ASP A 656 -7.00 30.73 61.35
CA ASP A 656 -6.47 30.65 62.71
C ASP A 656 -6.48 32.02 63.41
N GLU A 657 -6.27 33.12 62.68
CA GLU A 657 -6.42 34.47 63.22
C GLU A 657 -7.85 34.70 63.73
N VAL A 658 -8.87 34.36 62.94
CA VAL A 658 -10.28 34.53 63.35
C VAL A 658 -10.64 33.59 64.50
N LYS A 659 -10.12 32.36 64.50
CA LYS A 659 -10.25 31.43 65.63
C LYS A 659 -9.77 32.09 66.93
N ASN A 660 -8.56 32.64 66.92
CA ASN A 660 -7.96 33.28 68.09
C ASN A 660 -8.74 34.54 68.53
N GLN A 661 -9.24 35.33 67.58
CA GLN A 661 -10.07 36.50 67.89
C GLN A 661 -11.41 36.12 68.54
N LEU A 662 -12.07 35.05 68.09
CA LEU A 662 -13.32 34.58 68.69
C LEU A 662 -13.10 33.99 70.08
N SER A 663 -12.08 33.13 70.24
CA SER A 663 -11.72 32.51 71.52
C SER A 663 -11.38 33.53 72.61
N SER A 664 -10.82 34.70 72.24
CA SER A 664 -10.50 35.78 73.19
C SER A 664 -11.67 36.72 73.47
N LYS A 665 -12.40 37.17 72.43
CA LYS A 665 -13.43 38.21 72.57
C LYS A 665 -14.75 37.69 73.14
N ILE A 666 -15.13 36.43 72.88
CA ILE A 666 -16.39 35.87 73.38
C ILE A 666 -16.43 35.84 74.92
N PRO A 667 -15.41 35.32 75.63
CA PRO A 667 -15.40 35.35 77.10
C PRO A 667 -15.51 36.77 77.69
N GLU A 668 -14.78 37.73 77.13
CA GLU A 668 -14.85 39.14 77.56
C GLU A 668 -16.26 39.71 77.37
N LEU A 669 -16.86 39.47 76.21
CA LEU A 669 -18.22 39.89 75.87
C LEU A 669 -19.28 39.31 76.83
N LEU A 670 -19.12 38.04 77.19
CA LEU A 670 -20.04 37.34 78.09
C LEU A 670 -19.92 37.82 79.53
N ARG A 671 -18.71 38.09 80.03
CA ARG A 671 -18.51 38.73 81.35
C ARG A 671 -19.14 40.12 81.39
N ASP A 672 -19.02 40.88 80.32
CA ASP A 672 -19.58 42.23 80.18
C ASP A 672 -21.13 42.27 80.14
N CYS A 673 -21.79 41.12 80.03
CA CYS A 673 -23.24 41.03 80.20
C CYS A 673 -23.67 41.34 81.65
N SER A 674 -22.76 41.29 82.62
CA SER A 674 -23.03 41.75 83.99
C SER A 674 -23.44 43.22 84.06
N LYS A 675 -23.01 44.05 83.10
CA LYS A 675 -23.37 45.48 83.01
C LYS A 675 -24.84 45.72 82.69
N SER A 676 -25.54 44.74 82.10
CA SER A 676 -26.97 44.81 81.80
C SER A 676 -27.86 44.49 83.00
N LEU A 677 -27.27 44.01 84.11
CA LEU A 677 -28.00 43.77 85.36
C LEU A 677 -28.19 45.08 86.12
N THR A 678 -29.39 45.28 86.66
CA THR A 678 -29.70 46.36 87.59
C THR A 678 -30.28 45.80 88.87
N GLU A 679 -30.24 46.53 89.99
CA GLU A 679 -30.90 46.10 91.23
C GLU A 679 -32.42 45.96 91.07
N SER A 680 -33.01 46.62 90.07
CA SER A 680 -34.42 46.53 89.70
C SER A 680 -34.80 45.33 88.84
N SER A 681 -33.83 44.57 88.31
CA SER A 681 -34.09 43.43 87.42
C SER A 681 -35.00 42.36 88.06
N ASP A 682 -35.77 41.65 87.22
CA ASP A 682 -36.60 40.54 87.69
C ASP A 682 -35.76 39.25 87.77
N PHE A 683 -35.19 39.01 88.96
CA PHE A 683 -34.39 37.82 89.26
C PHE A 683 -35.13 36.48 89.13
N SER A 684 -36.45 36.47 88.92
CA SER A 684 -37.20 35.25 88.59
C SER A 684 -37.02 34.80 87.13
N GLN A 685 -36.77 35.75 86.22
CA GLN A 685 -36.59 35.51 84.77
C GLN A 685 -35.20 35.90 84.24
N VAL A 686 -34.38 36.57 85.05
CA VAL A 686 -33.10 37.17 84.63
C VAL A 686 -32.13 36.20 83.94
N HIS A 687 -32.17 34.91 84.28
CA HIS A 687 -31.30 33.89 83.70
C HIS A 687 -31.69 33.51 82.26
N ILE A 688 -32.96 33.70 81.87
CA ILE A 688 -33.44 33.52 80.49
C ILE A 688 -33.13 34.78 79.69
N GLU A 689 -33.42 35.95 80.26
CA GLU A 689 -33.12 37.25 79.65
C GLU A 689 -31.61 37.43 79.38
N LEU A 690 -30.76 37.12 80.37
CA LEU A 690 -29.31 37.18 80.20
C LEU A 690 -28.80 36.15 79.19
N ASN A 691 -29.39 34.96 79.13
CA ASN A 691 -28.98 33.96 78.13
C ASN A 691 -29.32 34.44 76.72
N GLN A 692 -30.47 35.09 76.54
CA GLN A 692 -30.88 35.68 75.28
C GLN A 692 -29.94 36.85 74.91
N GLU A 693 -29.72 37.79 75.84
CA GLU A 693 -28.80 38.93 75.67
C GLU A 693 -27.38 38.47 75.30
N MET A 694 -26.87 37.42 75.94
CA MET A 694 -25.56 36.85 75.63
C MET A 694 -25.49 36.31 74.20
N ASN A 695 -26.51 35.60 73.73
CA ASN A 695 -26.58 35.11 72.35
C ASN A 695 -26.71 36.26 71.35
N ASP A 696 -27.53 37.27 71.66
CA ASP A 696 -27.73 38.44 70.80
C ASP A 696 -26.41 39.24 70.66
N ARG A 697 -25.64 39.37 71.75
CA ARG A 697 -24.30 39.99 71.71
C ARG A 697 -23.30 39.15 70.92
N ILE A 698 -23.28 37.83 71.07
CA ILE A 698 -22.42 36.95 70.26
C ILE A 698 -22.77 37.10 68.78
N GLN A 699 -24.07 37.09 68.44
CA GLN A 699 -24.54 37.27 67.08
C GLN A 699 -24.14 38.64 66.52
N ALA A 700 -24.23 39.71 67.32
CA ALA A 700 -23.78 41.05 66.93
C ALA A 700 -22.25 41.12 66.75
N LEU A 701 -21.46 40.52 67.64
CA LEU A 701 -20.00 40.44 67.47
C LEU A 701 -19.63 39.76 66.16
N ILE A 702 -20.29 38.66 65.83
CA ILE A 702 -20.02 37.89 64.63
C ILE A 702 -20.49 38.67 63.39
N SER A 703 -21.73 39.17 63.37
CA SER A 703 -22.33 39.83 62.20
C SER A 703 -21.71 41.20 61.90
N ASP A 704 -21.43 41.99 62.94
CA ASP A 704 -21.07 43.40 62.77
C ASP A 704 -19.55 43.63 62.75
N LYS A 705 -18.76 42.68 63.29
CA LYS A 705 -17.30 42.84 63.41
C LYS A 705 -16.51 41.71 62.75
N ILE A 706 -16.72 40.47 63.19
CA ILE A 706 -15.87 39.35 62.74
C ILE A 706 -16.11 39.03 61.26
N MET A 707 -17.37 38.95 60.84
CA MET A 707 -17.73 38.61 59.45
C MET A 707 -17.26 39.63 58.41
N PRO A 708 -17.50 40.94 58.57
CA PRO A 708 -17.00 41.94 57.63
C PRO A 708 -15.48 41.96 57.54
N GLN A 709 -14.78 41.77 58.67
CA GLN A 709 -13.32 41.67 58.69
C GLN A 709 -12.84 40.42 57.95
N TYR A 710 -13.42 39.26 58.27
CA TYR A 710 -13.03 38.00 57.69
C TYR A 710 -13.30 37.93 56.19
N TYR A 711 -14.43 38.47 55.74
CA TYR A 711 -14.74 38.61 54.31
C TYR A 711 -13.67 39.43 53.57
N ARG A 712 -13.23 40.57 54.12
CA ARG A 712 -12.14 41.36 53.52
C ARG A 712 -10.85 40.56 53.45
N SER A 713 -10.47 39.90 54.54
CA SER A 713 -9.28 39.05 54.56
C SER A 713 -9.36 37.91 53.53
N LEU A 714 -10.55 37.33 53.30
CA LEU A 714 -10.76 36.32 52.26
C LEU A 714 -10.58 36.90 50.86
N GLN A 715 -11.09 38.10 50.59
CA GLN A 715 -10.89 38.79 49.31
C GLN A 715 -9.41 39.12 49.07
N ASP A 716 -8.69 39.57 50.11
CA ASP A 716 -7.25 39.83 50.03
C ASP A 716 -6.45 38.55 49.75
N TRP A 717 -6.83 37.43 50.40
CA TRP A 717 -6.23 36.12 50.13
C TRP A 717 -6.51 35.61 48.71
N ILE A 718 -7.72 35.80 48.17
CA ILE A 718 -8.05 35.46 46.78
C ILE A 718 -7.21 36.31 45.81
N ALA A 719 -7.06 37.61 46.08
CA ALA A 719 -6.23 38.50 45.26
C ALA A 719 -4.74 38.09 45.30
N SER A 720 -4.23 37.72 46.47
CA SER A 720 -2.88 37.16 46.60
C SER A 720 -2.72 35.85 45.82
N SER A 721 -3.72 34.97 45.87
CA SER A 721 -3.70 33.68 45.16
C SER A 721 -3.75 33.88 43.63
N GLN A 722 -4.44 34.92 43.16
CA GLN A 722 -4.41 35.31 41.75
C GLN A 722 -3.00 35.65 41.28
N MET A 723 -2.17 36.27 42.13
CA MET A 723 -0.76 36.55 41.78
C MET A 723 0.05 35.26 41.64
N GLU A 724 -0.16 34.29 42.52
CA GLU A 724 0.51 32.97 42.44
C GLU A 724 0.14 32.21 41.15
N PHE A 725 -1.14 32.24 40.76
CA PHE A 725 -1.59 31.67 39.49
C PHE A 725 -1.06 32.43 38.27
N THR A 726 -0.96 33.76 38.36
CA THR A 726 -0.39 34.58 37.27
C THR A 726 1.08 34.25 37.04
N GLN A 727 1.87 34.10 38.10
CA GLN A 727 3.27 33.64 37.99
C GLN A 727 3.36 32.25 37.37
N SER A 728 2.42 31.37 37.72
CA SER A 728 2.36 30.04 37.13
C SER A 728 2.05 30.06 35.63
N GLN A 729 1.14 30.95 35.21
CA GLN A 729 0.86 31.15 33.79
C GLN A 729 2.10 31.67 33.04
N GLN A 730 2.83 32.63 33.61
CA GLN A 730 4.06 33.15 33.01
C GLN A 730 5.11 32.04 32.80
N PHE A 731 5.30 31.17 33.78
CA PHE A 731 6.19 30.01 33.64
C PHE A 731 5.73 29.05 32.53
N MET A 732 4.43 28.79 32.44
CA MET A 732 3.84 27.96 31.39
C MET A 732 3.97 28.58 29.99
N ASP A 733 3.88 29.91 29.87
CA ASP A 733 4.08 30.64 28.61
C ASP A 733 5.53 30.55 28.14
N GLU A 734 6.50 30.73 29.04
CA GLU A 734 7.93 30.58 28.76
C GLU A 734 8.27 29.16 28.29
N MET A 735 7.72 28.15 28.98
CA MET A 735 7.86 26.74 28.61
C MET A 735 7.27 26.46 27.22
N SER A 736 6.07 26.99 26.94
CA SER A 736 5.41 26.86 25.63
C SER A 736 6.28 27.45 24.52
N SER A 737 6.82 28.66 24.73
CA SER A 737 7.73 29.31 23.79
C SER A 737 8.99 28.49 23.53
N GLY A 738 9.61 27.94 24.59
CA GLY A 738 10.82 27.13 24.47
C GLY A 738 10.61 25.85 23.65
N PHE A 739 9.46 25.18 23.81
CA PHE A 739 9.12 24.03 22.96
C PHE A 739 8.83 24.47 21.52
N ASN A 740 8.04 25.51 21.30
CA ASN A 740 7.67 25.95 19.95
C ASN A 740 8.89 26.41 19.13
N GLU A 741 9.92 26.97 19.78
CA GLU A 741 11.20 27.26 19.11
C GLU A 741 11.92 25.97 18.66
N LEU A 742 11.92 24.92 19.49
CA LEU A 742 12.52 23.63 19.14
C LEU A 742 11.75 22.93 18.02
N TYR A 743 10.42 23.00 18.03
CA TYR A 743 9.55 22.45 16.98
C TYR A 743 9.59 23.30 15.69
N LYS A 744 9.91 24.59 15.80
CA LYS A 744 9.77 25.61 14.73
C LYS A 744 8.33 25.80 14.25
N GLU A 745 7.37 25.47 15.10
CA GLU A 745 5.92 25.61 14.88
C GLU A 745 5.22 25.85 16.21
N GLU A 746 4.07 26.53 16.19
CA GLU A 746 3.23 26.77 17.37
C GLU A 746 2.44 25.50 17.72
N ARG A 747 3.11 24.52 18.35
CA ARG A 747 2.54 23.21 18.69
C ARG A 747 2.00 23.12 20.11
N ILE A 748 2.63 23.81 21.07
CA ILE A 748 2.32 23.72 22.51
C ILE A 748 1.84 25.07 23.03
N MET A 749 0.70 25.06 23.71
CA MET A 749 0.13 26.22 24.40
C MET A 749 -0.41 25.78 25.77
N LEU A 750 0.37 26.00 26.82
CA LEU A 750 0.02 25.66 28.20
C LEU A 750 -0.80 26.79 28.83
N ALA A 751 -1.97 26.48 29.37
CA ALA A 751 -2.89 27.48 29.93
C ALA A 751 -3.57 26.97 31.19
N GLY A 752 -3.55 27.81 32.23
CA GLY A 752 -4.20 27.57 33.50
C GLY A 752 -5.66 28.05 33.55
N ASP A 753 -6.47 27.42 34.39
CA ASP A 753 -7.89 27.74 34.53
C ASP A 753 -8.18 28.75 35.64
N PHE A 754 -8.16 30.05 35.30
CA PHE A 754 -8.43 31.13 36.25
C PHE A 754 -9.87 31.16 36.81
N ARG A 755 -10.81 30.36 36.26
CA ARG A 755 -12.20 30.30 36.75
C ARG A 755 -12.28 29.82 38.20
N VAL A 756 -11.27 29.09 38.67
CA VAL A 756 -11.12 28.67 40.08
C VAL A 756 -11.22 29.87 41.03
N LEU A 757 -10.67 31.03 40.67
CA LEU A 757 -10.74 32.24 41.50
C LEU A 757 -12.16 32.80 41.59
N ASP A 758 -12.93 32.72 40.51
CA ASP A 758 -14.33 33.17 40.51
C ASP A 758 -15.20 32.26 41.38
N ASP A 759 -14.92 30.96 41.38
CA ASP A 759 -15.58 30.00 42.26
C ASP A 759 -15.23 30.26 43.72
N TRP A 760 -13.96 30.58 44.04
CA TRP A 760 -13.56 30.99 45.39
C TRP A 760 -14.21 32.29 45.85
N ARG A 761 -14.38 33.28 44.96
CA ARG A 761 -15.11 34.53 45.28
C ARG A 761 -16.57 34.24 45.61
N ARG A 762 -17.24 33.42 44.79
CA ARG A 762 -18.62 33.00 45.03
C ARG A 762 -18.77 32.22 46.34
N ASP A 763 -17.82 31.35 46.64
CA ASP A 763 -17.81 30.58 47.88
C ASP A 763 -17.58 31.48 49.10
N ALA A 764 -16.68 32.45 49.01
CA ALA A 764 -16.50 33.47 50.04
C ALA A 764 -17.78 34.28 50.27
N ASP A 765 -18.45 34.75 49.21
CA ASP A 765 -19.73 35.48 49.30
C ASP A 765 -20.82 34.61 49.93
N ARG A 766 -20.93 33.35 49.50
CA ARG A 766 -21.93 32.40 50.01
C ARG A 766 -21.71 32.09 51.50
N MET A 767 -20.47 31.80 51.90
CA MET A 767 -20.14 31.50 53.29
C MET A 767 -20.32 32.73 54.20
N THR A 768 -20.30 33.96 53.66
CA THR A 768 -20.33 35.18 54.46
C THR A 768 -21.68 35.91 54.48
N SER A 769 -22.59 35.64 53.54
CA SER A 769 -23.82 36.42 53.35
C SER A 769 -24.96 36.15 54.35
N SER A 770 -24.93 35.09 55.16
CA SER A 770 -26.01 34.82 56.13
C SER A 770 -25.63 33.83 57.25
N ILE A 771 -24.61 34.16 58.04
CA ILE A 771 -24.24 33.37 59.22
C ILE A 771 -25.15 33.72 60.41
N ARG A 772 -26.01 32.78 60.80
CA ARG A 772 -26.76 32.81 62.05
C ARG A 772 -26.22 31.74 62.98
N ILE A 773 -25.63 32.15 64.09
CA ILE A 773 -25.26 31.20 65.14
C ILE A 773 -26.54 30.80 65.88
N GLU A 774 -26.80 29.50 65.93
CA GLU A 774 -27.92 28.98 66.71
C GLU A 774 -27.75 29.35 68.19
N ASN A 775 -28.84 29.79 68.83
CA ASN A 775 -28.82 30.16 70.24
C ASN A 775 -28.29 29.01 71.10
N VAL A 776 -27.31 29.33 71.93
CA VAL A 776 -26.67 28.41 72.86
C VAL A 776 -27.26 28.62 74.26
N ASN A 777 -27.46 27.53 74.98
CA ASN A 777 -27.73 27.60 76.42
C ASN A 777 -26.42 27.87 77.17
N ILE A 778 -26.13 29.14 77.43
CA ILE A 778 -24.93 29.66 78.10
C ILE A 778 -25.11 29.60 79.63
N LEU A 779 -26.24 30.08 80.15
CA LEU A 779 -26.52 30.14 81.60
C LEU A 779 -27.38 28.98 82.12
N LEU A 780 -27.96 28.19 81.22
CA LEU A 780 -28.90 27.10 81.55
C LEU A 780 -28.23 25.72 81.69
N ARG A 781 -26.90 25.67 81.77
CA ARG A 781 -26.11 24.42 81.92
C ARG A 781 -26.27 23.84 83.35
N ARG A 782 -25.82 22.60 83.57
CA ARG A 782 -26.02 21.86 84.84
C ARG A 782 -24.84 22.03 85.81
N THR A 783 -24.47 23.26 86.17
CA THR A 783 -23.45 23.47 87.23
C THR A 783 -24.11 23.72 88.60
N PRO A 784 -23.51 23.27 89.72
CA PRO A 784 -24.08 23.44 91.06
C PRO A 784 -24.37 24.91 91.42
N SER A 785 -23.51 25.82 90.96
CA SER A 785 -23.65 27.28 91.12
C SER A 785 -24.87 27.83 90.36
N GLN A 786 -25.15 27.32 89.16
CA GLN A 786 -26.32 27.69 88.35
C GLN A 786 -27.63 27.10 88.89
N LEU A 787 -27.58 25.90 89.50
CA LEU A 787 -28.71 25.32 90.27
C LEU A 787 -29.05 26.16 91.50
N LEU A 788 -28.03 26.65 92.21
CA LEU A 788 -28.18 27.59 93.33
C LEU A 788 -28.75 28.94 92.88
N LEU A 789 -28.35 29.46 91.72
CA LEU A 789 -28.89 30.71 91.17
C LEU A 789 -30.34 30.57 90.67
N LYS A 790 -30.69 29.45 90.02
CA LYS A 790 -32.09 29.10 89.67
C LYS A 790 -32.97 28.92 90.90
N GLY A 791 -32.45 28.24 91.94
CA GLY A 791 -33.14 28.05 93.21
C GLY A 791 -33.31 29.36 93.98
N ALA A 792 -32.28 30.22 93.98
CA ALA A 792 -32.30 31.51 94.68
C ALA A 792 -33.20 32.54 93.98
N GLY A 793 -33.29 32.56 92.64
CA GLY A 793 -34.22 33.41 91.89
C GLY A 793 -35.69 33.08 92.15
N LYS A 794 -36.04 31.78 92.23
CA LYS A 794 -37.42 31.34 92.52
C LYS A 794 -37.84 31.45 93.98
N LEU A 795 -36.90 31.30 94.94
CA LEU A 795 -37.22 31.35 96.36
C LEU A 795 -37.09 32.76 96.98
N PHE A 796 -36.15 33.59 96.50
CA PHE A 796 -35.86 34.89 97.11
C PHE A 796 -36.21 36.09 96.22
N GLY A 797 -36.57 35.88 94.94
CA GLY A 797 -36.97 36.96 94.03
C GLY A 797 -38.27 37.69 94.41
N ALA A 798 -39.16 37.04 95.17
CA ALA A 798 -40.43 37.61 95.64
C ALA A 798 -40.29 38.48 96.91
N ILE A 799 -39.11 38.55 97.53
CA ILE A 799 -38.88 39.31 98.76
C ILE A 799 -38.09 40.59 98.40
N PRO A 800 -38.70 41.80 98.47
CA PRO A 800 -38.06 43.05 98.02
C PRO A 800 -36.73 43.35 98.70
N GLN A 801 -36.55 42.92 99.96
CA GLN A 801 -35.33 43.15 100.75
C GLN A 801 -34.11 42.31 100.31
N ASN A 802 -34.24 41.37 99.36
CA ASN A 802 -33.13 40.49 98.95
C ASN A 802 -32.58 40.74 97.53
N LYS A 803 -33.12 41.73 96.80
CA LYS A 803 -32.73 42.03 95.41
C LYS A 803 -31.25 42.45 95.27
N ALA A 804 -30.71 43.23 96.20
CA ALA A 804 -29.30 43.63 96.19
C ALA A 804 -28.33 42.44 96.34
N ASN A 805 -28.68 41.42 97.14
CA ASN A 805 -27.87 40.21 97.30
C ASN A 805 -27.89 39.36 96.01
N MET A 806 -29.07 39.23 95.39
CA MET A 806 -29.23 38.51 94.12
C MET A 806 -28.49 39.19 92.96
N TYR A 807 -28.57 40.52 92.86
CA TYR A 807 -27.78 41.33 91.94
C TYR A 807 -26.28 41.04 92.09
N ASN A 808 -25.75 41.13 93.32
CA ASN A 808 -24.33 40.88 93.58
C ASN A 808 -23.90 39.44 93.26
N ARG A 809 -24.76 38.44 93.48
CA ARG A 809 -24.47 37.02 93.17
C ARG A 809 -24.44 36.75 91.67
N TYR A 810 -25.43 37.23 90.90
CA TYR A 810 -25.45 37.08 89.45
C TYR A 810 -24.29 37.84 88.81
N LYS A 811 -24.02 39.08 89.26
CA LYS A 811 -22.89 39.88 88.80
C LYS A 811 -21.54 39.19 89.05
N LYS A 812 -21.31 38.71 90.28
CA LYS A 812 -20.08 37.99 90.64
C LYS A 812 -19.92 36.67 89.87
N TYR A 813 -21.02 35.97 89.60
CA TYR A 813 -21.01 34.75 88.79
C TYR A 813 -20.63 35.06 87.34
N LEU A 814 -21.27 36.07 86.74
CA LEU A 814 -21.01 36.45 85.36
C LEU A 814 -19.59 36.94 85.13
N GLU A 815 -19.04 37.72 86.08
CA GLU A 815 -17.67 38.25 86.02
C GLU A 815 -16.61 37.20 86.35
N GLY A 816 -16.96 36.17 87.15
CA GLY A 816 -16.04 35.13 87.61
C GLY A 816 -15.97 33.86 86.75
N GLU A 817 -16.91 33.65 85.82
CA GLU A 817 -16.92 32.52 84.89
C GLU A 817 -15.89 32.73 83.75
N ASP A 818 -15.25 31.65 83.28
CA ASP A 818 -14.22 31.74 82.22
C ASP A 818 -14.76 31.70 80.79
N TYR A 819 -15.96 31.13 80.61
CA TYR A 819 -16.66 30.96 79.34
C TYR A 819 -15.85 30.31 78.20
N GLN A 820 -14.74 29.61 78.49
CA GLN A 820 -13.88 29.07 77.44
C GLN A 820 -14.58 27.97 76.62
N ASP A 821 -15.25 27.03 77.31
CA ASP A 821 -16.04 25.98 76.65
C ASP A 821 -17.15 26.55 75.74
N VAL A 822 -17.67 27.74 76.06
CA VAL A 822 -18.70 28.41 75.26
C VAL A 822 -18.06 29.04 74.02
N ALA A 823 -16.91 29.69 74.19
CA ALA A 823 -16.16 30.31 73.11
C ALA A 823 -15.66 29.27 72.10
N GLU A 824 -15.11 28.14 72.56
CA GLU A 824 -14.66 27.04 71.71
C GLU A 824 -15.80 26.49 70.84
N MET A 825 -16.92 26.12 71.46
CA MET A 825 -18.05 25.55 70.73
C MET A 825 -18.68 26.54 69.73
N ILE A 826 -18.75 27.84 70.04
CA ILE A 826 -19.22 28.85 69.08
C ILE A 826 -18.22 29.00 67.92
N THR A 827 -16.92 29.02 68.24
CA THR A 827 -15.84 29.15 67.25
C THR A 827 -15.82 27.96 66.30
N GLU A 828 -15.97 26.73 66.80
CA GLU A 828 -16.06 25.53 65.96
C GLU A 828 -17.28 25.56 65.03
N ARG A 829 -18.45 25.92 65.55
CA ARG A 829 -19.67 26.08 64.75
C ARG A 829 -19.49 27.12 63.64
N PHE A 830 -18.88 28.25 63.98
CA PHE A 830 -18.57 29.31 63.03
C PHE A 830 -17.59 28.85 61.93
N LEU A 831 -16.50 28.18 62.30
CA LEU A 831 -15.44 27.77 61.37
C LEU A 831 -15.76 26.53 60.53
N THR A 832 -16.87 25.85 60.78
CA THR A 832 -17.19 24.57 60.13
C THR A 832 -17.23 24.69 58.60
N GLN A 833 -17.91 25.70 58.05
CA GLN A 833 -18.02 25.88 56.59
C GLN A 833 -16.69 26.26 55.95
N PHE A 834 -15.90 27.09 56.61
CA PHE A 834 -14.55 27.48 56.19
C PHE A 834 -13.55 26.31 56.22
N GLY A 835 -13.69 25.41 57.19
CA GLY A 835 -12.92 24.16 57.23
C GLY A 835 -13.27 23.18 56.11
N LEU A 836 -14.51 23.19 55.59
CA LEU A 836 -14.89 22.41 54.42
C LEU A 836 -14.32 23.02 53.13
N PHE A 837 -14.34 24.35 53.02
CA PHE A 837 -13.71 25.06 51.90
C PHE A 837 -12.20 24.81 51.85
N GLU A 838 -11.49 24.87 52.98
CA GLU A 838 -10.06 24.53 53.04
C GLU A 838 -9.74 23.14 52.45
N LYS A 839 -10.62 22.16 52.67
CA LYS A 839 -10.44 20.79 52.15
C LYS A 839 -10.65 20.70 50.64
N SER A 840 -11.33 21.65 50.00
CA SER A 840 -11.49 21.67 48.54
C SER A 840 -10.33 22.37 47.83
N LEU A 841 -9.58 23.24 48.51
CA LEU A 841 -8.54 24.08 47.91
C LEU A 841 -7.50 23.29 47.12
N ASP A 842 -7.03 22.16 47.65
CA ASP A 842 -6.03 21.32 46.98
C ASP A 842 -6.53 20.86 45.60
N ARG A 843 -7.75 20.32 45.54
CA ARG A 843 -8.40 19.92 44.29
C ARG A 843 -8.60 21.11 43.36
N ASP A 844 -9.07 22.23 43.89
CA ASP A 844 -9.41 23.41 43.09
C ASP A 844 -8.14 24.03 42.48
N ILE A 845 -7.02 24.02 43.20
CA ILE A 845 -5.69 24.41 42.70
C ILE A 845 -5.23 23.44 41.61
N SER A 846 -5.39 22.12 41.78
CA SER A 846 -5.07 21.16 40.72
C SER A 846 -5.91 21.34 39.45
N LEU A 847 -7.15 21.83 39.57
CA LEU A 847 -7.97 22.15 38.39
C LEU A 847 -7.36 23.28 37.55
N PHE A 848 -6.62 24.22 38.15
CA PHE A 848 -5.90 25.24 37.41
C PHE A 848 -4.89 24.64 36.44
N TYR A 849 -4.10 23.62 36.86
CA TYR A 849 -3.03 23.04 36.03
C TYR A 849 -3.48 21.90 35.11
N ARG A 850 -4.67 21.36 35.31
CA ARG A 850 -5.16 20.13 34.69
C ARG A 850 -5.04 20.11 33.16
N SER A 851 -5.42 21.19 32.49
CA SER A 851 -5.34 21.32 31.01
C SER A 851 -3.91 21.23 30.51
N SER A 852 -2.97 21.90 31.19
CA SER A 852 -1.55 21.91 30.82
C SER A 852 -0.91 20.53 30.98
N PHE A 853 -1.19 19.82 32.08
CA PHE A 853 -0.74 18.43 32.24
C PHE A 853 -1.31 17.52 31.16
N ALA A 854 -2.61 17.64 30.87
CA ALA A 854 -3.24 16.84 29.83
C ALA A 854 -2.64 17.10 28.44
N LEU A 855 -2.29 18.35 28.12
CA LEU A 855 -1.64 18.70 26.86
C LEU A 855 -0.22 18.13 26.76
N LEU A 856 0.60 18.27 27.82
CA LEU A 856 1.95 17.71 27.85
C LEU A 856 1.93 16.19 27.73
N GLN A 857 1.06 15.51 28.47
CA GLN A 857 0.92 14.05 28.43
C GLN A 857 0.47 13.57 27.04
N LYS A 858 -0.52 14.25 26.44
CA LYS A 858 -0.95 13.95 25.07
C LYS A 858 0.18 14.14 24.07
N THR A 859 1.00 15.18 24.25
CA THR A 859 2.14 15.44 23.36
C THR A 859 3.21 14.35 23.50
N ILE A 860 3.49 13.88 24.72
CA ILE A 860 4.39 12.74 24.97
C ILE A 860 3.88 11.48 24.28
N GLU A 861 2.60 11.16 24.42
CA GLU A 861 1.99 9.99 23.77
C GLU A 861 2.07 10.08 22.23
N GLN A 862 1.88 11.27 21.66
CA GLN A 862 2.08 11.51 20.23
C GLN A 862 3.54 11.30 19.83
N THR A 863 4.50 11.89 20.55
CA THR A 863 5.95 11.70 20.28
C THR A 863 6.34 10.23 20.36
N GLN A 864 5.85 9.48 21.36
CA GLN A 864 6.10 8.04 21.48
C GLN A 864 5.52 7.22 20.32
N THR A 865 4.35 7.63 19.81
CA THR A 865 3.74 7.01 18.63
C THR A 865 4.59 7.28 17.40
N GLU A 866 5.02 8.53 17.19
CA GLU A 866 5.91 8.89 16.08
C GLU A 866 7.24 8.10 16.13
N ILE A 867 7.83 7.90 17.32
CA ILE A 867 9.04 7.07 17.49
C ILE A 867 8.78 5.63 17.01
N LYS A 868 7.68 5.02 17.44
CA LYS A 868 7.31 3.65 17.04
C LYS A 868 7.09 3.54 15.54
N ASP A 869 6.40 4.50 14.95
CA ASP A 869 6.13 4.53 13.50
C ASP A 869 7.43 4.61 12.71
N TYR A 870 8.36 5.49 13.10
CA TYR A 870 9.68 5.57 12.45
C TYR A 870 10.54 4.33 12.69
N GLN A 871 10.47 3.70 13.87
CA GLN A 871 11.18 2.44 14.16
C GLN A 871 10.65 1.29 13.29
N ALA A 872 9.33 1.14 13.17
CA ALA A 872 8.72 0.13 12.30
C ALA A 872 9.08 0.34 10.83
N ALA A 873 9.05 1.59 10.35
CA ALA A 873 9.49 1.92 9.00
C ALA A 873 10.98 1.59 8.77
N LEU A 874 11.84 1.88 9.73
CA LEU A 874 13.27 1.59 9.66
C LEU A 874 13.55 0.08 9.70
N GLU A 875 12.85 -0.66 10.56
CA GLU A 875 12.95 -2.12 10.66
C GLU A 875 12.52 -2.77 9.35
N HIS A 876 11.38 -2.37 8.79
CA HIS A 876 10.92 -2.83 7.48
C HIS A 876 11.95 -2.55 6.36
N MET A 877 12.62 -1.39 6.39
CA MET A 877 13.68 -1.06 5.43
C MET A 877 14.98 -1.89 5.63
N LYS A 878 15.25 -2.38 6.84
CA LYS A 878 16.46 -3.12 7.22
C LYS A 878 16.31 -4.64 7.13
N GLU A 879 15.13 -5.19 7.39
CA GLU A 879 14.89 -6.64 7.40
C GLU A 879 15.05 -7.28 6.02
N ASN A 880 14.63 -6.58 4.96
CA ASN A 880 14.66 -7.12 3.59
C ASN A 880 15.25 -6.10 2.59
N PRO A 881 16.56 -5.82 2.65
CA PRO A 881 17.16 -4.82 1.79
C PRO A 881 17.08 -5.15 0.30
N GLU A 882 16.95 -6.44 -0.04
CA GLU A 882 16.71 -6.96 -1.38
C GLU A 882 15.40 -6.45 -2.00
N VAL A 883 14.35 -6.17 -1.22
CA VAL A 883 13.04 -5.70 -1.75
C VAL A 883 13.19 -4.38 -2.51
N TYR A 884 14.18 -3.56 -2.16
CA TYR A 884 14.47 -2.32 -2.86
C TYR A 884 15.61 -2.44 -3.86
N ARG A 885 16.63 -3.25 -3.54
CA ARG A 885 17.84 -3.36 -4.37
C ARG A 885 17.58 -4.23 -5.61
N ASP A 886 16.86 -5.32 -5.45
CA ASP A 886 16.66 -6.31 -6.50
C ASP A 886 15.82 -5.73 -7.64
N PRO A 887 14.67 -5.07 -7.41
CA PRO A 887 13.89 -4.46 -8.50
C PRO A 887 14.68 -3.41 -9.28
N ILE A 888 15.43 -2.53 -8.60
CA ILE A 888 16.29 -1.54 -9.26
C ILE A 888 17.36 -2.22 -10.12
N THR A 889 17.94 -3.31 -9.64
CA THR A 889 18.93 -4.11 -10.39
C THR A 889 18.28 -4.77 -11.61
N LEU A 890 17.06 -5.30 -11.50
CA LEU A 890 16.32 -5.88 -12.62
C LEU A 890 15.91 -4.82 -13.66
N PHE A 891 15.52 -3.62 -13.22
CA PHE A 891 15.31 -2.47 -14.11
C PHE A 891 16.61 -2.06 -14.81
N GLU A 892 17.77 -2.15 -14.14
CA GLU A 892 19.06 -1.96 -14.78
C GLU A 892 19.33 -3.01 -15.86
N VAL A 893 19.01 -4.30 -15.63
CA VAL A 893 19.11 -5.34 -16.67
C VAL A 893 18.28 -4.98 -17.90
N LYS A 894 17.02 -4.54 -17.71
CA LYS A 894 16.15 -4.08 -18.80
C LYS A 894 16.72 -2.84 -19.51
N LEU A 895 17.24 -1.86 -18.77
CA LEU A 895 17.89 -0.69 -19.34
C LEU A 895 19.08 -1.09 -20.23
N ARG A 896 19.95 -1.99 -19.75
CA ARG A 896 21.11 -2.49 -20.51
C ARG A 896 20.68 -3.25 -21.77
N GLN A 897 19.59 -4.00 -21.72
CA GLN A 897 19.01 -4.65 -22.88
C GLN A 897 18.65 -3.61 -23.96
N LEU A 898 17.89 -2.57 -23.59
CA LEU A 898 17.48 -1.49 -24.50
C LEU A 898 18.68 -0.74 -25.08
N GLU A 899 19.68 -0.40 -24.26
CA GLU A 899 20.89 0.26 -24.71
C GLU A 899 21.70 -0.58 -25.70
N LYS A 900 21.70 -1.92 -25.56
CA LYS A 900 22.37 -2.81 -26.53
C LYS A 900 21.64 -2.80 -27.88
N LEU A 901 20.31 -2.89 -27.86
CA LEU A 901 19.49 -2.80 -29.07
C LEU A 901 19.71 -1.47 -29.80
N GLU A 902 19.78 -0.36 -29.07
CA GLU A 902 20.01 0.96 -29.63
C GLU A 902 21.44 1.15 -30.18
N LYS A 903 22.47 0.54 -29.58
CA LYS A 903 23.85 0.59 -30.10
C LYS A 903 24.01 -0.10 -31.45
N ILE A 904 23.21 -1.12 -31.75
CA ILE A 904 23.21 -1.82 -33.05
C ILE A 904 22.73 -0.88 -34.16
N GLU A 905 21.69 -0.09 -33.88
CA GLU A 905 21.15 0.92 -34.79
C GLU A 905 22.24 1.90 -35.27
N LYS A 906 23.08 2.38 -34.33
CA LYS A 906 24.13 3.37 -34.59
C LYS A 906 25.28 2.86 -35.46
N LYS A 907 25.82 1.67 -35.15
CA LYS A 907 26.94 1.08 -35.91
C LYS A 907 26.59 0.90 -37.39
N ARG A 908 25.34 0.58 -37.68
CA ARG A 908 24.83 0.43 -39.05
C ARG A 908 24.67 1.77 -39.76
N LEU A 909 24.09 2.80 -39.13
CA LEU A 909 23.96 4.13 -39.74
C LEU A 909 25.32 4.70 -40.19
N ALA A 910 26.35 4.53 -39.37
CA ALA A 910 27.72 4.93 -39.70
C ALA A 910 28.32 4.13 -40.88
N GLN A 911 27.90 2.88 -41.12
CA GLN A 911 28.34 2.08 -42.27
C GLN A 911 27.59 2.42 -43.56
N LEU A 912 26.30 2.76 -43.47
CA LEU A 912 25.49 3.19 -44.60
C LEU A 912 25.88 4.58 -45.11
N GLN A 913 26.31 5.49 -44.22
CA GLN A 913 26.83 6.82 -44.62
C GLN A 913 28.24 6.77 -45.25
N ARG A 914 28.93 5.63 -45.18
CA ARG A 914 30.26 5.42 -45.79
C ARG A 914 30.20 4.71 -47.15
N LYS A 915 29.02 4.27 -47.57
CA LYS A 915 28.74 3.71 -48.90
C LYS A 915 27.96 4.73 -49.71
#